data_AF-A0A7S3JLA2-F1
#
_entry.id   AF-A0A7S3JLA2-F1
#
_cell.length_a   1.000
_cell.length_b   1.000
_cell.length_c   1.000
_cell.angle_alpha   90.00
_cell.angle_beta   90.00
_cell.angle_gamma   90.00
#
_symmetry.space_group_name_H-M   'P 1'
#
loop_
_entity.id
_entity.type
_entity.pdbx_description
1 polymer ?
#
loop_
_entity_poly.entity_id
_entity_poly.type
_entity_poly.pdbx_seq_one_letter_code
_entity_poly.pdbx_strand_id
1 'polypeptide(L)'
;GNMPSQQLDAVDSYRRKPDTEAWKQYKSGGYTYLQNIVSNAILRDGTGKSSAYISMIYTPLKSSSYNDDDFATAVIELWNFFILLIYLAPLYRFISNSVSEKETKIREAMKIMGLTDLPYWLSWITYYLLVNTIQASVMIILLIPVFEYSDRFLIFIHLWLYGMTMFAFGLFVGSFFSSGKIAAIFGTMLFYLTSFVSTVVQDQNQSEVSKTLASFLPAVAVQLGGINMLEFESSGVGLTFDNANELYKNYRFATCLWMNVIMFFTLAPLGLYLENVLPSAVGVRKPFYYLFTKSYWCGIKHDDHSSVYNEDMNQDEEKNQKHPEIDDDSDQIEVNPEHFEEIPENLQQKEADNQFIKISHLKKKFGKDFMAINNLNAEMYEDQIFALLGHNGAGKTTTINVLCGMLASSTGSASIYGFDVRTEMKEIRKIMGFCPQHNILFPKLTVKEHLSIFADFKGMSRKEVDDEIEVLLKDLNLKSKEHVLSMNLSGGYKRKLSLGIALVGGSKVVFLDEPSSGMDVTARREMWDMLKKYKNDRIIILTTHYMEEADNLGDRIGIMSHGKMLCCGSPDFLKNKFGEGYNLVVVKSDRSENQRLEGFVLNNVPGAQKVSEVSSEATFLLPKESSGYFSDFFKKFDNELKNLKVESYGVSMTTLEEVFLKVEGGNQDKQAEMVEQIIKRRTSNLEDHKNESDGYSISQQQIEGAFKVFFLHFAALFIKKLILSKRNLKGFILDLLVPIILVVAGFGLSKIDFFVSSGQRVLEPSLFPLNQRVIYNTNGISGTSAGSVSTLMNYFTPSSQFELTGTTSTIGSTNNKTLENFDDVIYNAAQVSPLSPYRYGHYYLYSLDFTNHQYKVVSFINSTSQDAHAAVPHFMYQAIMRNSINSAFNYKLVNDPMPIVQIYKDRNKSSSGFFISFVLGIAFALIPASIIGFLLQERVNSLLHQQIISGMSKVSYWLT
;
A
#
# COMPACT_ATOMS: atom_id res chain seq x y z
N GLY A 1 41.28 -38.63 54.74
CA GLY A 1 41.84 -38.11 56.00
C GLY A 1 41.16 -36.81 56.35
N ASN A 2 40.54 -36.74 57.53
CA ASN A 2 39.75 -35.62 58.01
C ASN A 2 40.45 -34.28 57.75
N MET A 3 39.73 -33.34 57.13
CA MET A 3 40.02 -31.92 57.31
C MET A 3 39.98 -31.65 58.82
N PRO A 4 40.81 -30.74 59.37
CA PRO A 4 40.55 -30.21 60.71
C PRO A 4 39.08 -29.76 60.76
N SER A 5 38.32 -30.15 61.77
CA SER A 5 36.87 -29.87 61.87
C SER A 5 36.55 -28.39 61.62
N GLN A 6 37.46 -27.51 62.06
CA GLN A 6 37.41 -26.05 61.86
C GLN A 6 37.45 -25.58 60.39
N GLN A 7 38.05 -26.34 59.48
CA GLN A 7 38.05 -26.03 58.03
C GLN A 7 36.84 -26.61 57.31
N LEU A 8 36.26 -27.70 57.82
CA LEU A 8 35.02 -28.28 57.30
C LEU A 8 33.83 -27.35 57.61
N ASP A 9 33.75 -26.86 58.84
CA ASP A 9 32.75 -25.87 59.29
C ASP A 9 32.88 -24.55 58.51
N ALA A 10 34.10 -24.16 58.14
CA ALA A 10 34.36 -23.01 57.28
C ALA A 10 33.79 -23.25 55.88
N VAL A 11 34.09 -24.42 55.26
CA VAL A 11 33.59 -24.80 53.93
C VAL A 11 32.06 -24.85 53.86
N ASP A 12 31.39 -25.37 54.89
CA ASP A 12 29.92 -25.48 54.95
C ASP A 12 29.22 -24.16 55.36
N SER A 13 29.89 -23.26 56.08
CA SER A 13 29.37 -21.93 56.40
C SER A 13 29.47 -20.92 55.24
N TYR A 14 30.22 -21.24 54.18
CA TYR A 14 30.29 -20.43 52.94
C TYR A 14 29.03 -20.54 52.08
N ARG A 15 27.92 -19.90 52.50
CA ARG A 15 26.78 -19.64 51.60
C ARG A 15 27.13 -18.53 50.60
N ARG A 16 27.84 -18.90 49.54
CA ARG A 16 27.99 -18.07 48.32
C ARG A 16 26.76 -18.31 47.45
N LYS A 17 26.16 -17.28 46.85
CA LYS A 17 25.09 -17.45 45.86
C LYS A 17 25.75 -17.88 44.55
N PRO A 18 25.76 -19.17 44.19
CA PRO A 18 26.27 -19.60 42.90
C PRO A 18 25.24 -19.22 41.84
N ASP A 19 25.65 -19.21 40.58
CA ASP A 19 24.69 -19.48 39.52
C ASP A 19 24.15 -20.90 39.77
N THR A 20 22.95 -20.98 40.38
CA THR A 20 22.60 -22.16 41.16
C THR A 20 22.40 -23.38 40.30
N GLU A 21 22.09 -23.23 39.02
CA GLU A 21 21.62 -24.32 38.19
C GLU A 21 22.76 -25.24 37.73
N ALA A 22 23.81 -24.70 37.09
CA ALA A 22 24.96 -25.48 36.63
C ALA A 22 25.75 -26.11 37.78
N TRP A 23 26.00 -25.33 38.85
CA TRP A 23 26.69 -25.82 40.05
C TRP A 23 25.92 -26.97 40.71
N LYS A 24 24.59 -26.85 40.83
CA LYS A 24 23.74 -27.94 41.34
C LYS A 24 23.83 -29.15 40.41
N GLN A 25 23.69 -28.99 39.09
CA GLN A 25 23.74 -30.12 38.14
C GLN A 25 25.01 -30.98 38.27
N TYR A 26 26.20 -30.37 38.39
CA TYR A 26 27.46 -31.12 38.53
C TYR A 26 27.73 -31.67 39.94
N LYS A 27 27.26 -30.97 40.99
CA LYS A 27 27.43 -31.39 42.39
C LYS A 27 26.38 -32.42 42.80
N SER A 28 25.10 -32.17 42.56
CA SER A 28 24.00 -33.10 42.90
C SER A 28 23.89 -34.25 41.90
N GLY A 29 24.24 -34.02 40.63
CA GLY A 29 24.24 -35.07 39.59
C GLY A 29 25.38 -36.08 39.71
N GLY A 30 26.28 -35.95 40.70
CA GLY A 30 27.29 -36.96 40.99
C GLY A 30 28.55 -36.95 40.09
N TYR A 31 28.57 -36.12 39.05
CA TYR A 31 29.68 -36.07 38.07
C TYR A 31 31.04 -35.81 38.73
N THR A 32 31.11 -34.77 39.58
CA THR A 32 32.35 -34.36 40.27
C THR A 32 32.85 -35.41 41.26
N TYR A 33 31.95 -36.22 41.84
CA TYR A 33 32.30 -37.36 42.69
C TYR A 33 32.88 -38.51 41.86
N LEU A 34 32.24 -38.84 40.75
CA LEU A 34 32.70 -39.90 39.84
C LEU A 34 34.08 -39.56 39.28
N GLN A 35 34.29 -38.30 38.86
CA GLN A 35 35.59 -37.82 38.39
C GLN A 35 36.70 -38.00 39.45
N ASN A 36 36.41 -37.70 40.72
CA ASN A 36 37.37 -37.88 41.80
C ASN A 36 37.66 -39.36 42.10
N ILE A 37 36.64 -40.22 42.08
CA ILE A 37 36.79 -41.67 42.30
C ILE A 37 37.63 -42.31 41.19
N VAL A 38 37.32 -42.02 39.93
CA VAL A 38 38.04 -42.55 38.76
C VAL A 38 39.49 -42.05 38.78
N SER A 39 39.72 -40.77 39.06
CA SER A 39 41.08 -40.22 39.19
C SER A 39 41.85 -40.91 40.31
N ASN A 40 41.22 -41.18 41.46
CA ASN A 40 41.85 -41.94 42.54
C ASN A 40 42.21 -43.38 42.16
N ALA A 41 41.35 -44.05 41.38
CA ALA A 41 41.63 -45.39 40.89
C ALA A 41 42.84 -45.39 39.96
N ILE A 42 42.91 -44.45 39.02
CA ILE A 42 44.05 -44.27 38.10
C ILE A 42 45.35 -44.00 38.87
N LEU A 43 45.30 -43.18 39.94
CA LEU A 43 46.48 -42.85 40.73
C LEU A 43 47.03 -44.09 41.46
N ARG A 44 46.14 -44.87 42.08
CA ARG A 44 46.52 -46.08 42.82
C ARG A 44 47.10 -47.14 41.90
N ASP A 45 46.52 -47.32 40.73
CA ASP A 45 47.01 -48.24 39.72
C ASP A 45 48.38 -47.80 39.18
N GLY A 46 48.51 -46.54 38.76
CA GLY A 46 49.75 -46.01 38.18
C GLY A 46 50.91 -45.87 39.16
N THR A 47 50.66 -45.73 40.47
CA THR A 47 51.71 -45.65 41.50
C THR A 47 51.98 -46.98 42.21
N GLY A 48 51.12 -47.99 42.02
CA GLY A 48 51.18 -49.28 42.72
C GLY A 48 50.96 -49.21 44.24
N LYS A 49 50.54 -48.05 44.79
CA LYS A 49 50.34 -47.82 46.23
C LYS A 49 48.86 -47.70 46.56
N SER A 50 48.38 -48.55 47.47
CA SER A 50 46.99 -48.49 47.98
C SER A 50 46.70 -47.28 48.86
N SER A 51 47.74 -46.66 49.44
CA SER A 51 47.66 -45.47 50.29
C SER A 51 47.57 -44.14 49.53
N ALA A 52 47.73 -44.16 48.20
CA ALA A 52 47.64 -42.96 47.37
C ALA A 52 46.18 -42.48 47.25
N TYR A 53 45.97 -41.17 47.44
CA TYR A 53 44.66 -40.54 47.21
C TYR A 53 44.79 -39.04 46.93
N ILE A 54 43.83 -38.55 46.16
CA ILE A 54 43.56 -37.15 45.87
C ILE A 54 42.22 -36.81 46.53
N SER A 55 42.24 -35.85 47.43
CA SER A 55 41.06 -35.26 48.03
C SER A 55 40.86 -33.88 47.41
N MET A 56 39.93 -33.79 46.46
CA MET A 56 39.54 -32.52 45.84
C MET A 56 38.21 -32.03 46.42
N ILE A 57 38.22 -30.80 46.95
CA ILE A 57 37.01 -30.10 47.40
C ILE A 57 36.67 -29.04 46.36
N TYR A 58 35.41 -28.98 45.95
CA TYR A 58 34.93 -28.01 44.97
C TYR A 58 34.25 -26.86 45.69
N THR A 59 34.58 -25.61 45.35
CA THR A 59 33.97 -24.42 45.95
C THR A 59 33.72 -23.36 44.86
N PRO A 60 32.52 -22.74 44.79
CA PRO A 60 32.27 -21.69 43.82
C PRO A 60 33.02 -20.40 44.20
N LEU A 61 33.45 -19.63 43.21
CA LEU A 61 34.09 -18.32 43.43
C LEU A 61 33.14 -17.30 44.07
N LYS A 62 33.71 -16.32 44.78
CA LYS A 62 32.99 -15.14 45.21
C LYS A 62 32.63 -14.29 43.98
N SER A 63 31.35 -13.95 43.84
CA SER A 63 30.82 -13.05 42.82
C SER A 63 30.41 -11.70 43.44
N SER A 64 30.38 -10.66 42.61
CA SER A 64 29.74 -9.39 42.98
C SER A 64 28.24 -9.59 43.17
N SER A 65 27.61 -8.76 44.00
CA SER A 65 26.14 -8.71 44.07
C SER A 65 25.59 -8.35 42.70
N TYR A 66 24.81 -9.25 42.09
CA TYR A 66 24.07 -9.03 40.86
C TYR A 66 22.59 -8.88 41.23
N ASN A 67 21.94 -7.85 40.69
CA ASN A 67 20.49 -7.68 40.80
C ASN A 67 19.87 -8.45 39.64
N ASP A 68 19.14 -9.51 39.96
CA ASP A 68 18.37 -10.24 38.96
C ASP A 68 17.02 -9.55 38.82
N ASP A 69 16.85 -8.79 37.73
CA ASP A 69 15.57 -8.17 37.39
C ASP A 69 14.81 -9.10 36.42
N ASP A 70 14.03 -10.00 37.01
CA ASP A 70 13.14 -10.92 36.29
C ASP A 70 12.14 -10.14 35.39
N PHE A 71 11.74 -8.93 35.81
CA PHE A 71 10.80 -8.11 35.05
C PHE A 71 11.44 -7.55 33.78
N ALA A 72 12.64 -6.96 33.88
CA ALA A 72 13.35 -6.44 32.71
C ALA A 72 13.64 -7.53 31.69
N THR A 73 14.01 -8.74 32.15
CA THR A 73 14.26 -9.90 31.29
C THR A 73 12.98 -10.33 30.55
N ALA A 74 11.84 -10.38 31.24
CA ALA A 74 10.55 -10.67 30.62
C ALA A 74 10.11 -9.59 29.61
N VAL A 75 10.42 -8.31 29.89
CA VAL A 75 10.11 -7.19 28.99
C VAL A 75 10.99 -7.25 27.73
N ILE A 76 12.25 -7.65 27.82
CA ILE A 76 13.14 -7.85 26.65
C ILE A 76 12.55 -8.88 25.69
N GLU A 77 12.04 -10.01 26.19
CA GLU A 77 11.43 -11.06 25.35
C GLU A 77 10.13 -10.59 24.67
N LEU A 78 9.34 -9.75 25.35
CA LEU A 78 8.03 -9.28 24.87
C LEU A 78 8.09 -7.93 24.14
N TRP A 79 9.24 -7.25 24.13
CA TRP A 79 9.38 -5.90 23.60
C TRP A 79 8.87 -5.75 22.16
N ASN A 80 9.24 -6.72 21.30
CA ASN A 80 8.83 -6.76 19.90
C ASN A 80 7.30 -6.75 19.74
N PHE A 81 6.59 -7.44 20.63
CA PHE A 81 5.14 -7.55 20.59
C PHE A 81 4.47 -6.25 21.03
N PHE A 82 4.97 -5.58 22.08
CA PHE A 82 4.41 -4.32 22.56
C PHE A 82 4.55 -3.20 21.53
N ILE A 83 5.75 -3.03 20.95
CA ILE A 83 5.99 -2.01 19.92
C ILE A 83 5.09 -2.23 18.70
N LEU A 84 4.87 -3.49 18.33
CA LEU A 84 3.97 -3.83 17.23
C LEU A 84 2.54 -3.38 17.49
N LEU A 85 1.99 -3.68 18.66
CA LEU A 85 0.61 -3.32 19.02
C LEU A 85 0.38 -1.81 19.04
N ILE A 86 1.36 -1.05 19.52
CA ILE A 86 1.27 0.41 19.65
C ILE A 86 1.10 1.08 18.28
N TYR A 87 1.87 0.65 17.28
CA TYR A 87 1.91 1.31 15.97
C TYR A 87 1.00 0.68 14.90
N LEU A 88 0.35 -0.44 15.21
CA LEU A 88 -0.56 -1.12 14.29
C LEU A 88 -1.75 -0.23 13.87
N ALA A 89 -2.44 0.38 14.83
CA ALA A 89 -3.62 1.20 14.54
C ALA A 89 -3.28 2.54 13.84
N PRO A 90 -2.25 3.30 14.25
CA PRO A 90 -1.80 4.49 13.53
C PRO A 90 -1.39 4.20 12.08
N LEU A 91 -0.60 3.14 11.86
CA LEU A 91 -0.16 2.76 10.51
C LEU A 91 -1.35 2.39 9.62
N TYR A 92 -2.27 1.57 10.12
CA TYR A 92 -3.48 1.17 9.38
C TYR A 92 -4.31 2.39 8.94
N ARG A 93 -4.59 3.29 9.88
CA ARG A 93 -5.42 4.49 9.60
C ARG A 93 -4.75 5.39 8.58
N PHE A 94 -3.43 5.54 8.65
CA PHE A 94 -2.70 6.35 7.71
C PHE A 94 -2.79 5.84 6.28
N ILE A 95 -2.38 4.59 6.06
CA ILE A 95 -2.41 3.99 4.73
C ILE A 95 -3.84 4.00 4.17
N SER A 96 -4.82 3.64 5.02
CA SER A 96 -6.23 3.64 4.64
C SER A 96 -6.70 5.01 4.18
N ASN A 97 -6.45 6.07 4.95
CA ASN A 97 -6.93 7.41 4.63
C ASN A 97 -6.22 7.99 3.40
N SER A 98 -4.88 7.91 3.35
CA SER A 98 -4.09 8.44 2.24
C SER A 98 -4.47 7.80 0.91
N VAL A 99 -4.59 6.47 0.87
CA VAL A 99 -4.98 5.76 -0.36
C VAL A 99 -6.49 5.93 -0.64
N SER A 100 -7.35 6.14 0.37
CA SER A 100 -8.78 6.41 0.12
C SER A 100 -9.04 7.74 -0.60
N GLU A 101 -8.21 8.76 -0.37
CA GLU A 101 -8.30 10.03 -1.12
C GLU A 101 -7.88 9.86 -2.59
N LYS A 102 -6.94 8.94 -2.85
CA LYS A 102 -6.55 8.51 -4.20
C LYS A 102 -7.66 7.69 -4.86
N GLU A 103 -8.26 6.76 -4.13
CA GLU A 103 -9.36 5.89 -4.60
C GLU A 103 -10.59 6.70 -5.01
N THR A 104 -10.97 7.69 -4.20
CA THR A 104 -12.11 8.59 -4.45
C THR A 104 -11.81 9.70 -5.46
N LYS A 105 -10.56 9.80 -5.95
CA LYS A 105 -10.08 10.83 -6.88
C LYS A 105 -10.17 12.27 -6.34
N ILE A 106 -10.39 12.43 -5.04
CA ILE A 106 -10.47 13.75 -4.39
C ILE A 106 -9.15 14.49 -4.57
N ARG A 107 -8.00 13.79 -4.46
CA ARG A 107 -6.69 14.40 -4.68
C ARG A 107 -6.55 15.05 -6.05
N GLU A 108 -6.98 14.39 -7.12
CA GLU A 108 -6.90 14.95 -8.47
C GLU A 108 -7.91 16.08 -8.68
N ALA A 109 -9.11 15.99 -8.09
CA ALA A 109 -10.08 17.09 -8.10
C ALA A 109 -9.52 18.35 -7.43
N MET A 110 -8.83 18.22 -6.29
CA MET A 110 -8.16 19.36 -5.63
C MET A 110 -7.07 19.97 -6.52
N LYS A 111 -6.29 19.15 -7.24
CA LYS A 111 -5.26 19.66 -8.17
C LYS A 111 -5.85 20.43 -9.33
N ILE A 112 -6.98 19.99 -9.88
CA ILE A 112 -7.67 20.68 -10.98
C ILE A 112 -8.18 22.05 -10.51
N MET A 113 -8.62 22.14 -9.25
CA MET A 113 -9.09 23.38 -8.61
C MET A 113 -7.98 24.31 -8.11
N GLY A 114 -6.72 24.09 -8.53
CA GLY A 114 -5.60 25.00 -8.23
C GLY A 114 -4.65 24.54 -7.12
N LEU A 115 -4.92 23.43 -6.42
CA LEU A 115 -4.01 22.94 -5.37
C LEU A 115 -2.71 22.39 -5.98
N THR A 116 -1.57 22.84 -5.48
CA THR A 116 -0.26 22.30 -5.87
C THR A 116 0.11 21.06 -5.04
N ASP A 117 0.99 20.20 -5.57
CA ASP A 117 1.36 18.93 -4.90
C ASP A 117 2.08 19.15 -3.55
N LEU A 118 2.87 20.23 -3.41
CA LEU A 118 3.73 20.44 -2.24
C LEU A 118 2.93 20.78 -0.96
N PRO A 119 1.99 21.74 -0.96
CA PRO A 119 1.11 21.99 0.19
C PRO A 119 0.28 20.77 0.61
N TYR A 120 -0.16 19.95 -0.35
CA TYR A 120 -0.88 18.71 -0.05
C TYR A 120 -0.04 17.76 0.80
N TRP A 121 1.20 17.49 0.40
CA TRP A 121 2.09 16.60 1.15
C TRP A 121 2.58 17.18 2.46
N LEU A 122 2.85 18.49 2.50
CA LEU A 122 3.21 19.17 3.74
C LEU A 122 2.06 19.14 4.76
N SER A 123 0.81 19.25 4.32
CA SER A 123 -0.35 19.10 5.20
C SER A 123 -0.37 17.71 5.86
N TRP A 124 -0.19 16.64 5.08
CA TRP A 124 -0.10 15.28 5.61
C TRP A 124 1.08 15.11 6.58
N ILE A 125 2.28 15.56 6.20
CA ILE A 125 3.47 15.48 7.06
C ILE A 125 3.24 16.23 8.38
N THR A 126 2.68 17.44 8.33
CA THR A 126 2.45 18.27 9.52
C THR A 126 1.41 17.64 10.45
N TYR A 127 0.30 17.13 9.88
CA TYR A 127 -0.72 16.41 10.64
C TYR A 127 -0.13 15.18 11.36
N TYR A 128 0.65 14.36 10.65
CA TYR A 128 1.27 13.17 11.23
C TYR A 128 2.38 13.48 12.23
N LEU A 129 3.17 14.52 11.99
CA LEU A 129 4.17 15.01 12.93
C LEU A 129 3.52 15.36 14.27
N LEU A 130 2.39 16.06 14.25
CA LEU A 130 1.63 16.43 15.45
C LEU A 130 1.07 15.19 16.15
N VAL A 131 0.40 14.31 15.43
CA VAL A 131 -0.16 13.06 16.00
C VAL A 131 0.93 12.19 16.61
N ASN A 132 2.06 12.02 15.91
CA ASN A 132 3.19 11.23 16.39
C ASN A 132 3.85 11.85 17.62
N THR A 133 3.96 13.17 17.68
CA THR A 133 4.52 13.87 18.84
C THR A 133 3.66 13.67 20.08
N ILE A 134 2.32 13.75 19.94
CA ILE A 134 1.39 13.44 21.04
C ILE A 134 1.52 11.98 21.47
N GLN A 135 1.55 11.04 20.51
CA GLN A 135 1.68 9.62 20.79
C GLN A 135 2.99 9.30 21.53
N ALA A 136 4.13 9.78 21.05
CA ALA A 136 5.43 9.57 21.69
C ALA A 136 5.50 10.18 23.09
N SER A 137 4.92 11.37 23.29
CA SER A 137 4.86 12.03 24.60
C SER A 137 4.05 11.22 25.62
N VAL A 138 2.88 10.72 25.23
CA VAL A 138 2.04 9.85 26.09
C VAL A 138 2.78 8.55 26.42
N MET A 139 3.48 7.96 25.45
CA MET A 139 4.20 6.71 25.66
C MET A 139 5.32 6.82 26.68
N ILE A 140 6.09 7.92 26.68
CA ILE A 140 7.14 8.10 27.70
C ILE A 140 6.54 8.20 29.08
N ILE A 141 5.45 8.95 29.24
CA ILE A 141 4.79 9.11 30.55
C ILE A 141 4.43 7.73 31.13
N LEU A 142 3.98 6.80 30.28
CA LEU A 142 3.67 5.43 30.67
C LEU A 142 4.91 4.56 30.92
N LEU A 143 6.04 4.87 30.27
CA LEU A 143 7.29 4.11 30.37
C LEU A 143 8.25 4.61 31.47
N ILE A 144 8.00 5.77 32.09
CA ILE A 144 8.76 6.27 33.25
C ILE A 144 8.95 5.22 34.37
N PRO A 145 7.93 4.44 34.80
CA PRO A 145 8.14 3.44 35.85
C PRO A 145 8.93 2.21 35.38
N VAL A 146 9.09 2.02 34.07
CA VAL A 146 9.81 0.88 33.48
C VAL A 146 11.29 1.20 33.27
N PHE A 147 11.61 2.47 32.96
CA PHE A 147 12.98 2.94 32.77
C PHE A 147 13.34 3.94 33.87
N GLU A 148 13.99 3.43 34.92
CA GLU A 148 14.44 4.19 36.09
C GLU A 148 15.80 4.86 35.83
N TYR A 149 16.72 4.16 35.16
CA TYR A 149 18.11 4.57 34.96
C TYR A 149 18.36 5.29 33.62
N SER A 150 17.59 4.95 32.58
CA SER A 150 17.78 5.51 31.22
C SER A 150 17.30 6.97 31.07
N ASP A 151 17.95 7.72 30.19
CA ASP A 151 17.55 9.09 29.86
C ASP A 151 16.22 9.12 29.09
N ARG A 152 15.23 9.79 29.69
CA ARG A 152 13.87 9.95 29.16
C ARG A 152 13.83 10.62 27.78
N PHE A 153 14.78 11.52 27.50
CA PHE A 153 14.85 12.17 26.19
C PHE A 153 15.33 11.22 25.08
N LEU A 154 16.25 10.30 25.39
CA LEU A 154 16.68 9.26 24.44
C LEU A 154 15.54 8.28 24.12
N ILE A 155 14.71 7.97 25.11
CA ILE A 155 13.50 7.17 24.90
C ILE A 155 12.51 7.92 24.00
N PHE A 156 12.31 9.23 24.24
CA PHE A 156 11.46 10.06 23.38
C PHE A 156 11.92 10.10 21.94
N ILE A 157 13.19 10.42 21.71
CA ILE A 157 13.70 10.57 20.35
C ILE A 157 13.65 9.25 19.59
N HIS A 158 13.88 8.12 20.28
CA HIS A 158 13.74 6.78 19.70
C HIS A 158 12.30 6.50 19.24
N LEU A 159 11.32 6.67 20.13
CA LEU A 159 9.90 6.46 19.82
C LEU A 159 9.39 7.45 18.77
N TRP A 160 9.82 8.70 18.83
CA TRP A 160 9.40 9.75 17.90
C TRP A 160 9.96 9.52 16.49
N LEU A 161 11.26 9.24 16.36
CA LEU A 161 11.88 8.91 15.06
C LEU A 161 11.28 7.65 14.45
N TYR A 162 10.91 6.69 15.30
CA TYR A 162 10.22 5.50 14.83
C TYR A 162 8.87 5.81 14.20
N GLY A 163 8.03 6.59 14.86
CA GLY A 163 6.74 6.98 14.29
C GLY A 163 6.87 7.77 12.97
N MET A 164 7.92 8.59 12.83
CA MET A 164 8.25 9.24 11.56
C MET A 164 8.64 8.22 10.47
N THR A 165 9.43 7.21 10.83
CA THR A 165 9.79 6.12 9.91
C THR A 165 8.57 5.31 9.49
N MET A 166 7.63 5.06 10.41
CA MET A 166 6.37 4.35 10.11
C MET A 166 5.47 5.16 9.17
N PHE A 167 5.46 6.48 9.28
CA PHE A 167 4.82 7.35 8.30
C PHE A 167 5.50 7.25 6.93
N ALA A 168 6.83 7.31 6.85
CA ALA A 168 7.55 7.16 5.58
C ALA A 168 7.28 5.78 4.93
N PHE A 169 7.26 4.71 5.73
CA PHE A 169 6.89 3.37 5.29
C PHE A 169 5.45 3.30 4.79
N GLY A 170 4.51 3.93 5.48
CA GLY A 170 3.10 3.99 5.04
C GLY A 170 2.92 4.70 3.70
N LEU A 171 3.64 5.81 3.46
CA LEU A 171 3.65 6.51 2.16
C LEU A 171 4.20 5.60 1.05
N PHE A 172 5.32 4.93 1.33
CA PHE A 172 5.95 4.02 0.39
C PHE A 172 5.00 2.88 0.00
N VAL A 173 4.40 2.19 0.97
CA VAL A 173 3.45 1.10 0.71
C VAL A 173 2.20 1.61 0.01
N GLY A 174 1.65 2.75 0.44
CA GLY A 174 0.45 3.36 -0.14
C GLY A 174 0.58 3.65 -1.64
N SER A 175 1.79 3.96 -2.12
CA SER A 175 2.05 4.27 -3.53
C SER A 175 1.68 3.12 -4.50
N PHE A 176 1.80 1.86 -4.06
CA PHE A 176 1.57 0.66 -4.88
C PHE A 176 0.09 0.29 -5.04
N PHE A 177 -0.79 0.80 -4.18
CA PHE A 177 -2.18 0.40 -4.14
C PHE A 177 -3.11 1.51 -4.65
N SER A 178 -4.27 1.09 -5.15
CA SER A 178 -5.35 1.98 -5.59
C SER A 178 -6.57 1.94 -4.67
N SER A 179 -6.66 0.96 -3.76
CA SER A 179 -7.76 0.83 -2.79
C SER A 179 -7.23 0.88 -1.36
N GLY A 180 -7.84 1.74 -0.53
CA GLY A 180 -7.26 2.10 0.76
C GLY A 180 -7.29 0.99 1.79
N LYS A 181 -8.38 0.22 1.86
CA LYS A 181 -8.52 -0.86 2.83
C LYS A 181 -7.54 -2.01 2.57
N ILE A 182 -7.37 -2.37 1.30
CA ILE A 182 -6.45 -3.45 0.89
C ILE A 182 -5.00 -3.03 1.18
N ALA A 183 -4.65 -1.78 0.83
CA ALA A 183 -3.34 -1.22 1.10
C ALA A 183 -3.00 -1.25 2.60
N ALA A 184 -3.96 -0.85 3.45
CA ALA A 184 -3.77 -0.80 4.89
C ALA A 184 -3.56 -2.19 5.51
N ILE A 185 -4.37 -3.18 5.11
CA ILE A 185 -4.23 -4.57 5.58
C ILE A 185 -2.89 -5.16 5.11
N PHE A 186 -2.53 -4.96 3.85
CA PHE A 186 -1.26 -5.45 3.32
C PHE A 186 -0.07 -4.77 4.01
N GLY A 187 -0.10 -3.46 4.21
CA GLY A 187 0.96 -2.70 4.84
C GLY A 187 1.19 -3.09 6.30
N THR A 188 0.11 -3.30 7.07
CA THR A 188 0.23 -3.81 8.45
C THR A 188 0.72 -5.26 8.49
N MET A 189 0.28 -6.12 7.57
CA MET A 189 0.76 -7.49 7.46
C MET A 189 2.24 -7.54 7.09
N LEU A 190 2.68 -6.71 6.14
CA LEU A 190 4.08 -6.61 5.74
C LEU A 190 4.95 -6.17 6.92
N PHE A 191 4.50 -5.17 7.68
CA PHE A 191 5.16 -4.73 8.90
C PHE A 191 5.29 -5.86 9.95
N TYR A 192 4.23 -6.65 10.16
CA TYR A 192 4.26 -7.82 11.04
C TYR A 192 5.27 -8.88 10.54
N LEU A 193 5.28 -9.19 9.25
CA LEU A 193 6.23 -10.14 8.67
C LEU A 193 7.68 -9.68 8.84
N THR A 194 7.97 -8.39 8.64
CA THR A 194 9.32 -7.86 8.84
C THR A 194 9.78 -7.92 10.30
N SER A 195 8.86 -7.96 11.27
CA SER A 195 9.21 -8.11 12.69
C SER A 195 9.81 -9.49 13.02
N PHE A 196 9.48 -10.55 12.27
CA PHE A 196 10.11 -11.86 12.48
C PHE A 196 11.59 -11.89 12.07
N VAL A 197 12.04 -10.95 11.24
CA VAL A 197 13.46 -10.86 10.88
C VAL A 197 14.29 -10.46 12.09
N SER A 198 13.74 -9.67 13.03
CA SER A 198 14.49 -9.25 14.22
C SER A 198 14.84 -10.41 15.13
N THR A 199 13.98 -11.41 15.28
CA THR A 199 14.24 -12.57 16.15
C THR A 199 15.40 -13.42 15.62
N VAL A 200 15.58 -13.49 14.30
CA VAL A 200 16.74 -14.16 13.68
C VAL A 200 18.02 -13.35 13.85
N VAL A 201 17.92 -12.02 13.74
CA VAL A 201 19.07 -11.09 13.80
C VAL A 201 19.55 -10.84 15.24
N GLN A 202 18.72 -11.13 16.25
CA GLN A 202 19.06 -11.01 17.66
C GLN A 202 20.18 -11.96 18.12
N ASP A 203 20.46 -13.04 17.38
CA ASP A 203 21.50 -14.01 17.74
C ASP A 203 22.88 -13.33 17.95
N GLN A 204 23.61 -13.78 18.97
CA GLN A 204 24.91 -13.22 19.36
C GLN A 204 26.00 -13.53 18.32
N ASN A 205 25.82 -14.58 17.54
CA ASN A 205 26.77 -15.01 16.50
C ASN A 205 26.75 -14.11 15.25
N GLN A 206 25.80 -13.17 15.15
CA GLN A 206 25.66 -12.28 14.01
C GLN A 206 26.61 -11.08 14.09
N SER A 207 27.23 -10.75 12.95
CA SER A 207 28.12 -9.60 12.81
C SER A 207 27.40 -8.25 12.98
N GLU A 208 28.11 -7.21 13.39
CA GLU A 208 27.56 -5.84 13.48
C GLU A 208 26.98 -5.36 12.14
N VAL A 209 27.63 -5.70 11.03
CA VAL A 209 27.22 -5.33 9.67
C VAL A 209 25.88 -5.96 9.29
N SER A 210 25.67 -7.24 9.60
CA SER A 210 24.39 -7.90 9.31
C SER A 210 23.24 -7.29 10.11
N LYS A 211 23.49 -6.91 11.39
CA LYS A 211 22.50 -6.22 12.22
C LYS A 211 22.18 -4.81 11.70
N THR A 212 23.19 -4.05 11.26
CA THR A 212 22.96 -2.71 10.68
C THR A 212 22.23 -2.79 9.34
N LEU A 213 22.57 -3.72 8.45
CA LEU A 213 21.84 -3.89 7.19
C LEU A 213 20.39 -4.33 7.40
N ALA A 214 20.15 -5.25 8.35
CA ALA A 214 18.78 -5.66 8.69
C ALA A 214 17.95 -4.51 9.29
N SER A 215 18.61 -3.55 9.95
CA SER A 215 17.97 -2.34 10.48
C SER A 215 17.51 -1.35 9.39
N PHE A 216 17.71 -1.65 8.11
CA PHE A 216 17.04 -0.92 7.03
C PHE A 216 15.53 -1.27 6.92
N LEU A 217 15.08 -2.32 7.61
CA LEU A 217 13.66 -2.61 7.79
C LEU A 217 13.15 -1.85 9.04
N PRO A 218 12.09 -1.01 8.91
CA PRO A 218 11.58 -0.19 10.00
C PRO A 218 11.26 -0.97 11.29
N ALA A 219 10.72 -2.19 11.15
CA ALA A 219 10.41 -3.05 12.29
C ALA A 219 11.67 -3.50 13.05
N VAL A 220 12.74 -3.86 12.31
CA VAL A 220 13.95 -4.45 12.88
C VAL A 220 14.78 -3.41 13.62
N ALA A 221 14.93 -2.21 13.06
CA ALA A 221 15.73 -1.14 13.68
C ALA A 221 15.27 -0.84 15.10
N VAL A 222 13.95 -0.69 15.27
CA VAL A 222 13.33 -0.26 16.53
C VAL A 222 13.28 -1.39 17.54
N GLN A 223 13.10 -2.62 17.07
CA GLN A 223 13.16 -3.80 17.91
C GLN A 223 14.57 -4.00 18.48
N LEU A 224 15.61 -3.93 17.63
CA LEU A 224 17.01 -4.03 18.09
C LEU A 224 17.40 -2.84 18.99
N GLY A 225 16.97 -1.63 18.65
CA GLY A 225 17.25 -0.43 19.45
C GLY A 225 16.61 -0.47 20.83
N GLY A 226 15.34 -0.89 20.93
CA GLY A 226 14.66 -0.98 22.22
C GLY A 226 15.11 -2.17 23.08
N ILE A 227 15.52 -3.29 22.47
CA ILE A 227 16.17 -4.38 23.22
C ILE A 227 17.51 -3.92 23.78
N ASN A 228 18.34 -3.25 22.99
CA ASN A 228 19.61 -2.69 23.44
C ASN A 228 19.40 -1.71 24.61
N MET A 229 18.38 -0.85 24.52
CA MET A 229 17.98 0.06 25.59
C MET A 229 17.54 -0.68 26.87
N LEU A 230 16.69 -1.70 26.76
CA LEU A 230 16.25 -2.51 27.89
C LEU A 230 17.38 -3.33 28.52
N GLU A 231 18.36 -3.76 27.74
CA GLU A 231 19.54 -4.48 28.24
C GLU A 231 20.47 -3.58 29.07
N PHE A 232 20.59 -2.29 28.71
CA PHE A 232 21.30 -1.32 29.54
C PHE A 232 20.54 -1.00 30.83
N GLU A 233 19.21 -0.98 30.77
CA GLU A 233 18.34 -0.79 31.94
C GLU A 233 18.42 -1.98 32.91
N SER A 234 18.34 -3.21 32.40
CA SER A 234 18.45 -4.44 33.21
C SER A 234 19.82 -4.58 33.86
N SER A 235 20.85 -3.99 33.26
CA SER A 235 22.21 -3.93 33.83
C SER A 235 22.37 -2.87 34.92
N GLY A 236 21.35 -2.03 35.18
CA GLY A 236 21.37 -0.97 36.19
C GLY A 236 22.23 0.25 35.84
N VAL A 237 22.77 0.31 34.62
CA VAL A 237 23.56 1.46 34.12
C VAL A 237 22.64 2.47 33.44
N GLY A 238 21.59 2.00 32.77
CA GLY A 238 20.72 2.83 31.95
C GLY A 238 21.39 3.35 30.69
N LEU A 239 20.58 3.78 29.72
CA LEU A 239 21.06 4.39 28.49
C LEU A 239 21.25 5.90 28.67
N THR A 240 22.49 6.36 28.57
CA THR A 240 22.89 7.77 28.57
C THR A 240 23.53 8.15 27.23
N PHE A 241 23.71 9.45 26.98
CA PHE A 241 24.35 9.93 25.75
C PHE A 241 25.80 9.45 25.59
N ASP A 242 26.51 9.23 26.70
CA ASP A 242 27.90 8.77 26.69
C ASP A 242 28.00 7.29 26.26
N ASN A 243 27.06 6.47 26.73
CA ASN A 243 27.04 5.02 26.46
C ASN A 243 26.32 4.66 25.15
N ALA A 244 25.61 5.61 24.52
CA ALA A 244 24.80 5.35 23.32
C ALA A 244 25.61 4.82 22.11
N ASN A 245 26.92 5.06 22.06
CA ASN A 245 27.80 4.58 20.99
C ASN A 245 28.62 3.33 21.38
N GLU A 246 28.43 2.79 22.58
CA GLU A 246 29.10 1.57 23.00
C GLU A 246 28.54 0.35 22.28
N LEU A 247 29.43 -0.60 21.96
CA LEU A 247 29.06 -1.83 21.29
C LEU A 247 28.58 -2.85 22.32
N TYR A 248 27.31 -3.20 22.28
CA TYR A 248 26.73 -4.24 23.12
C TYR A 248 26.04 -5.30 22.25
N LYS A 249 26.40 -6.58 22.42
CA LYS A 249 25.95 -7.70 21.57
C LYS A 249 26.00 -7.41 20.06
N ASN A 250 27.10 -6.82 19.59
CA ASN A 250 27.34 -6.43 18.19
C ASN A 250 26.33 -5.40 17.62
N TYR A 251 25.71 -4.57 18.45
CA TYR A 251 24.82 -3.49 17.99
C TYR A 251 25.01 -2.23 18.85
N ARG A 252 24.84 -1.06 18.25
CA ARG A 252 24.98 0.24 18.93
C ARG A 252 23.65 0.98 18.92
N PHE A 253 23.25 1.60 20.02
CA PHE A 253 22.01 2.37 20.05
C PHE A 253 22.05 3.58 19.09
N ALA A 254 23.19 4.26 18.99
CA ALA A 254 23.37 5.36 18.04
C ALA A 254 23.11 4.94 16.58
N THR A 255 23.48 3.70 16.20
CA THR A 255 23.20 3.19 14.85
C THR A 255 21.71 3.04 14.60
N CYS A 256 20.90 2.66 15.61
CA CYS A 256 19.45 2.63 15.49
C CYS A 256 18.87 4.02 15.18
N LEU A 257 19.30 5.06 15.90
CA LEU A 257 18.78 6.42 15.70
C LEU A 257 19.12 6.93 14.30
N TRP A 258 20.37 6.76 13.87
CA TRP A 258 20.80 7.16 12.53
C TRP A 258 20.08 6.38 11.43
N MET A 259 19.85 5.07 11.62
CA MET A 259 19.13 4.27 10.63
C MET A 259 17.67 4.70 10.50
N ASN A 260 16.98 5.07 11.58
CA ASN A 260 15.62 5.63 11.50
C ASN A 260 15.57 6.94 10.71
N VAL A 261 16.55 7.83 10.92
CA VAL A 261 16.67 9.09 10.15
C VAL A 261 16.91 8.79 8.67
N ILE A 262 17.87 7.90 8.35
CA ILE A 262 18.17 7.48 6.98
C ILE A 262 16.92 6.86 6.32
N MET A 263 16.19 6.00 7.02
CA MET A 263 14.97 5.38 6.49
C MET A 263 13.89 6.42 6.17
N PHE A 264 13.68 7.42 7.02
CA PHE A 264 12.73 8.49 6.73
C PHE A 264 13.09 9.25 5.45
N PHE A 265 14.35 9.68 5.33
CA PHE A 265 14.83 10.43 4.16
C PHE A 265 14.99 9.59 2.89
N THR A 266 14.94 8.25 2.98
CA THR A 266 14.95 7.37 1.81
C THR A 266 13.54 6.96 1.41
N LEU A 267 12.73 6.44 2.33
CA LEU A 267 11.40 5.91 2.05
C LEU A 267 10.37 7.00 1.73
N ALA A 268 10.39 8.15 2.41
CA ALA A 268 9.39 9.19 2.16
C ALA A 268 9.55 9.81 0.75
N PRO A 269 10.76 10.26 0.31
CA PRO A 269 10.93 10.73 -1.06
C PRO A 269 10.69 9.64 -2.10
N LEU A 270 11.08 8.39 -1.82
CA LEU A 270 10.82 7.26 -2.71
C LEU A 270 9.32 7.01 -2.88
N GLY A 271 8.53 7.07 -1.79
CA GLY A 271 7.07 6.95 -1.84
C GLY A 271 6.42 8.06 -2.68
N LEU A 272 6.81 9.32 -2.44
CA LEU A 272 6.33 10.48 -3.21
C LEU A 272 6.72 10.40 -4.70
N TYR A 273 7.91 9.89 -4.99
CA TYR A 273 8.38 9.65 -6.34
C TYR A 273 7.56 8.55 -7.03
N LEU A 274 7.43 7.40 -6.38
CA LEU A 274 6.68 6.26 -6.91
C LEU A 274 5.22 6.60 -7.16
N GLU A 275 4.60 7.47 -6.37
CA GLU A 275 3.22 7.88 -6.60
C GLU A 275 3.01 8.71 -7.87
N ASN A 276 4.04 9.43 -8.34
CA ASN A 276 3.99 10.16 -9.61
C ASN A 276 4.27 9.25 -10.83
N VAL A 277 4.92 8.11 -10.61
CA VAL A 277 5.37 7.17 -11.66
C VAL A 277 4.44 5.97 -11.80
N LEU A 278 3.96 5.42 -10.69
CA LEU A 278 3.09 4.26 -10.64
C LEU A 278 1.63 4.66 -10.93
N PRO A 279 0.83 3.79 -11.56
CA PRO A 279 -0.52 4.12 -12.00
C PRO A 279 -1.43 4.53 -10.84
N SER A 280 -1.86 5.79 -10.82
CA SER A 280 -3.19 6.16 -10.32
C SER A 280 -4.13 6.16 -11.52
N ALA A 281 -5.37 5.71 -11.37
CA ALA A 281 -6.31 5.47 -12.47
C ALA A 281 -6.63 6.72 -13.34
N VAL A 282 -6.29 7.93 -12.85
CA VAL A 282 -6.55 9.22 -13.48
C VAL A 282 -5.41 10.17 -13.12
N GLY A 283 -4.93 10.97 -14.07
CA GLY A 283 -3.77 11.87 -13.92
C GLY A 283 -2.66 11.57 -14.94
N VAL A 284 -1.92 12.61 -15.34
CA VAL A 284 -0.82 12.47 -16.31
C VAL A 284 0.40 11.86 -15.62
N ARG A 285 0.79 10.65 -16.05
CA ARG A 285 2.00 9.98 -15.56
C ARG A 285 3.24 10.75 -15.97
N LYS A 286 4.15 10.93 -15.02
CA LYS A 286 5.49 11.44 -15.33
C LYS A 286 6.41 10.28 -15.68
N PRO A 287 7.33 10.44 -16.66
CA PRO A 287 8.32 9.41 -16.95
C PRO A 287 9.24 9.19 -15.75
N PHE A 288 9.77 7.97 -15.60
CA PHE A 288 10.71 7.60 -14.52
C PHE A 288 11.90 8.59 -14.44
N TYR A 289 12.42 9.06 -15.56
CA TYR A 289 13.55 9.99 -15.60
C TYR A 289 13.17 11.47 -15.39
N TYR A 290 11.93 11.80 -14.99
CA TYR A 290 11.47 13.19 -14.86
C TYR A 290 12.31 14.05 -13.89
N LEU A 291 12.91 13.45 -12.86
CA LEU A 291 13.81 14.17 -11.96
C LEU A 291 15.14 14.59 -12.63
N PHE A 292 15.51 13.97 -13.76
CA PHE A 292 16.74 14.29 -14.50
C PHE A 292 16.51 15.23 -15.67
N THR A 293 15.25 15.59 -15.98
CA THR A 293 14.95 16.58 -17.02
C THR A 293 15.24 18.00 -16.54
N LYS A 294 15.95 18.79 -17.38
CA LYS A 294 16.24 20.21 -17.11
C LYS A 294 14.99 21.05 -16.85
N SER A 295 13.85 20.68 -17.44
CA SER A 295 12.55 21.33 -17.25
C SER A 295 12.01 21.23 -15.81
N TYR A 296 12.44 20.23 -15.02
CA TYR A 296 12.03 20.11 -13.62
C TYR A 296 12.77 21.09 -12.71
N TRP A 297 14.08 21.24 -12.90
CA TRP A 297 14.95 22.06 -12.03
C TRP A 297 15.00 23.54 -12.43
N CYS A 298 14.97 23.85 -13.73
CA CYS A 298 15.13 25.21 -14.22
C CYS A 298 13.82 25.93 -14.53
N GLY A 299 12.67 25.25 -14.41
CA GLY A 299 11.41 25.74 -14.95
C GLY A 299 11.45 25.83 -16.48
N ILE A 300 10.29 25.92 -17.12
CA ILE A 300 10.22 26.32 -18.51
C ILE A 300 10.40 27.84 -18.50
N LYS A 301 11.41 28.35 -19.21
CA LYS A 301 11.54 29.80 -19.41
C LYS A 301 10.39 30.23 -20.33
N HIS A 302 9.61 31.21 -19.87
CA HIS A 302 8.73 31.98 -20.74
C HIS A 302 9.64 32.73 -21.71
N ASP A 303 9.69 32.30 -22.97
CA ASP A 303 10.01 33.23 -24.04
C ASP A 303 8.70 33.98 -24.33
N ASP A 304 8.74 35.30 -24.18
CA ASP A 304 7.65 36.21 -24.51
C ASP A 304 7.26 36.03 -25.98
N HIS A 305 6.22 35.23 -26.25
CA HIS A 305 5.65 35.12 -27.59
C HIS A 305 4.73 36.31 -27.86
N SER A 306 5.35 37.44 -28.19
CA SER A 306 4.73 38.57 -28.88
C SER A 306 5.58 38.96 -30.09
N SER A 307 5.82 38.04 -31.04
CA SER A 307 6.32 38.37 -32.39
C SER A 307 6.52 37.17 -33.35
N VAL A 308 5.72 36.10 -33.27
CA VAL A 308 5.80 35.02 -34.29
C VAL A 308 4.41 34.50 -34.65
N TYR A 309 3.57 35.39 -35.17
CA TYR A 309 2.43 35.04 -36.01
C TYR A 309 2.44 36.06 -37.14
N ASN A 310 3.28 35.79 -38.15
CA ASN A 310 3.31 36.36 -39.52
C ASN A 310 4.75 36.25 -40.04
N GLU A 311 5.21 35.08 -40.49
CA GLU A 311 6.25 35.00 -41.54
C GLU A 311 6.50 33.59 -42.10
N ASP A 312 6.14 32.50 -41.42
CA ASP A 312 6.54 31.14 -41.85
C ASP A 312 5.45 30.32 -42.60
N MET A 313 4.65 30.96 -43.47
CA MET A 313 3.66 30.25 -44.32
C MET A 313 4.08 30.13 -45.80
N ASN A 314 5.32 30.45 -46.19
CA ASN A 314 5.68 30.51 -47.62
C ASN A 314 7.00 29.80 -48.04
N GLN A 315 7.62 28.91 -47.25
CA GLN A 315 8.91 28.32 -47.67
C GLN A 315 9.08 26.79 -47.55
N ASP A 316 8.09 26.03 -47.07
CA ASP A 316 8.27 24.57 -46.84
C ASP A 316 7.49 23.65 -47.80
N GLU A 317 7.07 24.14 -48.98
CA GLU A 317 6.46 23.27 -50.01
C GLU A 317 7.46 22.54 -50.92
N GLU A 318 8.77 22.80 -50.83
CA GLU A 318 9.76 22.12 -51.67
C GLU A 318 10.86 21.45 -50.84
N LYS A 319 10.57 20.28 -50.26
CA LYS A 319 11.49 19.12 -50.06
C LYS A 319 10.89 18.16 -49.04
N ASN A 320 10.12 17.17 -49.51
CA ASN A 320 10.08 15.82 -48.93
C ASN A 320 9.30 14.86 -49.85
N GLN A 321 9.83 14.62 -51.05
CA GLN A 321 9.54 13.40 -51.78
C GLN A 321 10.43 12.28 -51.25
N LYS A 322 9.86 11.42 -50.39
CA LYS A 322 10.25 10.02 -50.22
C LYS A 322 9.16 9.31 -49.41
N HIS A 323 8.34 8.56 -50.13
CA HIS A 323 7.35 7.61 -49.62
C HIS A 323 7.92 6.70 -48.52
N PRO A 324 7.15 6.47 -47.45
CA PRO A 324 6.93 5.15 -46.92
C PRO A 324 5.52 4.68 -47.27
N GLU A 325 5.43 3.39 -47.55
CA GLU A 325 4.28 2.68 -48.09
C GLU A 325 3.05 2.73 -47.17
N ILE A 326 1.92 2.64 -47.86
CA ILE A 326 0.56 2.95 -47.46
C ILE A 326 -0.08 1.68 -46.89
N ASP A 327 -0.53 1.75 -45.64
CA ASP A 327 -1.70 1.00 -45.14
C ASP A 327 -2.78 2.06 -44.87
N ASP A 328 -3.26 2.70 -45.95
CA ASP A 328 -4.54 3.41 -45.98
C ASP A 328 -5.63 2.35 -46.16
N ASP A 329 -6.28 1.98 -45.07
CA ASP A 329 -7.62 1.44 -45.14
C ASP A 329 -8.51 2.16 -44.11
N SER A 330 -9.43 2.97 -44.66
CA SER A 330 -10.71 3.44 -44.13
C SER A 330 -10.78 4.62 -43.12
N ASP A 331 -11.57 5.61 -43.57
CA ASP A 331 -12.29 6.66 -42.82
C ASP A 331 -11.64 8.06 -42.65
N GLN A 332 -11.15 8.62 -43.76
CA GLN A 332 -11.19 10.07 -43.97
C GLN A 332 -12.65 10.53 -44.14
N ILE A 333 -13.35 10.75 -43.03
CA ILE A 333 -14.57 11.56 -43.01
C ILE A 333 -14.13 12.99 -43.33
N GLU A 334 -14.35 13.45 -44.56
CA GLU A 334 -14.18 14.84 -44.98
C GLU A 334 -15.11 15.73 -44.14
N VAL A 335 -14.52 16.64 -43.37
CA VAL A 335 -15.26 17.62 -42.58
C VAL A 335 -15.68 18.74 -43.52
N ASN A 336 -16.96 18.78 -43.91
CA ASN A 336 -17.48 19.84 -44.77
C ASN A 336 -17.46 21.19 -44.03
N PRO A 337 -16.74 22.22 -44.54
CA PRO A 337 -16.64 23.52 -43.89
C PRO A 337 -18.00 24.22 -43.76
N GLU A 338 -18.97 23.89 -44.62
CA GLU A 338 -20.33 24.41 -44.54
C GLU A 338 -21.06 24.02 -43.24
N HIS A 339 -20.67 22.95 -42.55
CA HIS A 339 -21.35 22.50 -41.32
C HIS A 339 -20.99 23.33 -40.08
N PHE A 340 -20.14 24.35 -40.25
CA PHE A 340 -19.68 25.24 -39.19
C PHE A 340 -20.25 26.63 -39.43
N GLU A 341 -20.83 27.22 -38.39
CA GLU A 341 -21.29 28.60 -38.43
C GLU A 341 -20.10 29.57 -38.45
N GLU A 342 -20.12 30.53 -39.37
CA GLU A 342 -19.14 31.61 -39.45
C GLU A 342 -19.15 32.47 -38.18
N ILE A 343 -17.97 32.90 -37.74
CA ILE A 343 -17.78 33.59 -36.46
C ILE A 343 -18.28 35.05 -36.60
N PRO A 344 -19.27 35.49 -35.80
CA PRO A 344 -19.73 36.88 -35.79
C PRO A 344 -18.63 37.88 -35.43
N GLU A 345 -18.67 39.11 -35.96
CA GLU A 345 -17.65 40.16 -35.75
C GLU A 345 -17.34 40.41 -34.25
N ASN A 346 -18.35 40.33 -33.38
CA ASN A 346 -18.18 40.49 -31.93
C ASN A 346 -17.28 39.41 -31.30
N LEU A 347 -17.25 38.20 -31.85
CA LEU A 347 -16.40 37.11 -31.36
C LEU A 347 -14.99 37.19 -31.94
N GLN A 348 -14.82 37.74 -33.15
CA GLN A 348 -13.51 37.99 -33.75
C GLN A 348 -12.69 39.00 -32.92
N GLN A 349 -13.35 39.99 -32.29
CA GLN A 349 -12.69 40.89 -31.34
C GLN A 349 -12.16 40.14 -30.11
N LYS A 350 -12.92 39.17 -29.59
CA LYS A 350 -12.50 38.33 -28.46
C LYS A 350 -11.34 37.40 -28.79
N GLU A 351 -11.19 37.00 -30.06
CA GLU A 351 -10.02 36.26 -30.53
C GLU A 351 -8.75 37.12 -30.48
N ALA A 352 -8.86 38.39 -30.88
CA ALA A 352 -7.74 39.33 -30.81
C ALA A 352 -7.27 39.56 -29.35
N ASP A 353 -8.21 39.56 -28.40
CA ASP A 353 -7.93 39.69 -26.97
C ASP A 353 -7.54 38.36 -26.28
N ASN A 354 -7.42 37.26 -27.03
CA ASN A 354 -7.16 35.90 -26.53
C ASN A 354 -8.17 35.40 -25.47
N GLN A 355 -9.42 35.89 -25.50
CA GLN A 355 -10.48 35.49 -24.55
C GLN A 355 -11.29 34.28 -25.06
N PHE A 356 -10.58 33.21 -25.41
CA PHE A 356 -11.18 32.01 -25.99
C PHE A 356 -10.38 30.74 -25.70
N ILE A 357 -11.00 29.60 -25.98
CA ILE A 357 -10.39 28.28 -25.93
C ILE A 357 -10.29 27.76 -27.36
N LYS A 358 -9.07 27.40 -27.78
CA LYS A 358 -8.77 26.86 -29.10
C LYS A 358 -8.30 25.42 -28.99
N ILE A 359 -8.93 24.53 -29.74
CA ILE A 359 -8.52 23.15 -29.90
C ILE A 359 -8.08 22.96 -31.35
N SER A 360 -6.84 22.53 -31.57
CA SER A 360 -6.28 22.30 -32.91
C SER A 360 -5.75 20.87 -33.07
N HIS A 361 -6.37 20.15 -34.01
CA HIS A 361 -6.02 18.80 -34.45
C HIS A 361 -5.85 17.80 -33.30
N LEU A 362 -6.68 17.91 -32.27
CA LEU A 362 -6.53 17.12 -31.05
C LEU A 362 -6.80 15.63 -31.32
N LYS A 363 -5.88 14.77 -30.91
CA LYS A 363 -6.02 13.31 -31.02
C LYS A 363 -5.71 12.63 -29.69
N LYS A 364 -6.51 11.63 -29.35
CA LYS A 364 -6.32 10.80 -28.16
C LYS A 364 -6.60 9.34 -28.44
N LYS A 365 -5.58 8.50 -28.25
CA LYS A 365 -5.64 7.05 -28.41
C LYS A 365 -5.48 6.34 -27.06
N PHE A 366 -6.31 5.34 -26.78
CA PHE A 366 -6.18 4.44 -25.64
C PHE A 366 -5.78 3.04 -26.12
N GLY A 367 -4.65 2.53 -25.62
CA GLY A 367 -4.12 1.23 -26.07
C GLY A 367 -3.66 1.26 -27.54
N LYS A 368 -3.66 0.09 -28.19
CA LYS A 368 -3.23 -0.04 -29.59
C LYS A 368 -4.33 0.24 -30.61
N ASP A 369 -5.61 0.09 -30.26
CA ASP A 369 -6.67 0.02 -31.27
C ASP A 369 -7.82 1.03 -31.09
N PHE A 370 -7.97 1.67 -29.92
CA PHE A 370 -9.12 2.55 -29.66
C PHE A 370 -8.74 4.04 -29.77
N MET A 371 -9.23 4.72 -30.81
CA MET A 371 -9.11 6.17 -30.98
C MET A 371 -10.36 6.86 -30.40
N ALA A 372 -10.19 7.55 -29.28
CA ALA A 372 -11.30 8.22 -28.58
C ALA A 372 -11.57 9.64 -29.10
N ILE A 373 -10.52 10.32 -29.58
CA ILE A 373 -10.61 11.65 -30.21
C ILE A 373 -9.75 11.59 -31.47
N ASN A 374 -10.32 12.00 -32.60
CA ASN A 374 -9.68 11.99 -33.90
C ASN A 374 -9.77 13.38 -34.55
N ASN A 375 -8.68 14.13 -34.53
CA ASN A 375 -8.53 15.39 -35.25
C ASN A 375 -9.61 16.43 -34.90
N LEU A 376 -9.88 16.60 -33.61
CA LEU A 376 -10.92 17.52 -33.14
C LEU A 376 -10.44 18.97 -33.23
N ASN A 377 -11.26 19.81 -33.86
CA ASN A 377 -11.10 21.27 -33.93
C ASN A 377 -12.34 21.92 -33.31
N ALA A 378 -12.15 22.85 -32.37
CA ALA A 378 -13.24 23.58 -31.73
C ALA A 378 -12.75 24.89 -31.14
N GLU A 379 -13.61 25.90 -31.19
CA GLU A 379 -13.36 27.25 -30.66
C GLU A 379 -14.54 27.67 -29.76
N MET A 380 -14.22 28.14 -28.57
CA MET A 380 -15.20 28.47 -27.51
C MET A 380 -14.87 29.83 -26.93
N TYR A 381 -15.86 30.71 -26.78
CA TYR A 381 -15.65 32.13 -26.45
C TYR A 381 -16.22 32.51 -25.08
N GLU A 382 -15.72 33.62 -24.54
CA GLU A 382 -16.24 34.24 -23.31
C GLU A 382 -17.69 34.73 -23.48
N ASP A 383 -18.44 34.75 -22.37
CA ASP A 383 -19.88 35.05 -22.30
C ASP A 383 -20.81 34.02 -22.96
N GLN A 384 -20.28 32.83 -23.29
CA GLN A 384 -21.04 31.78 -23.95
C GLN A 384 -21.04 30.47 -23.18
N ILE A 385 -22.16 29.77 -23.27
CA ILE A 385 -22.27 28.36 -22.89
C ILE A 385 -22.09 27.49 -24.14
N PHE A 386 -21.00 26.74 -24.19
CA PHE A 386 -20.72 25.77 -25.24
C PHE A 386 -21.23 24.39 -24.83
N ALA A 387 -22.24 23.87 -25.53
CA ALA A 387 -22.79 22.55 -25.29
C ALA A 387 -22.19 21.50 -26.26
N LEU A 388 -21.41 20.57 -25.73
CA LEU A 388 -20.87 19.44 -26.48
C LEU A 388 -21.85 18.27 -26.42
N LEU A 389 -22.59 18.08 -27.52
CA LEU A 389 -23.60 17.04 -27.70
C LEU A 389 -23.00 15.83 -28.42
N GLY A 390 -23.47 14.62 -28.09
CA GLY A 390 -23.05 13.39 -28.76
C GLY A 390 -23.65 12.16 -28.10
N HIS A 391 -23.57 11.00 -28.75
CA HIS A 391 -23.95 9.73 -28.13
C HIS A 391 -22.96 9.30 -27.04
N ASN A 392 -23.30 8.27 -26.27
CA ASN A 392 -22.38 7.69 -25.30
C ASN A 392 -21.23 6.99 -26.02
N GLY A 393 -19.99 7.32 -25.66
CA GLY A 393 -18.80 6.82 -26.35
C GLY A 393 -18.30 7.70 -27.51
N ALA A 394 -18.95 8.84 -27.81
CA ALA A 394 -18.50 9.76 -28.85
C ALA A 394 -17.14 10.43 -28.58
N GLY A 395 -16.66 10.46 -27.32
CA GLY A 395 -15.40 11.11 -26.92
C GLY A 395 -15.54 12.39 -26.10
N LYS A 396 -16.77 12.76 -25.71
CA LYS A 396 -17.12 13.97 -24.93
C LYS A 396 -16.31 14.14 -23.64
N THR A 397 -16.47 13.20 -22.71
CA THR A 397 -15.76 13.19 -21.41
C THR A 397 -14.25 13.07 -21.60
N THR A 398 -13.77 12.36 -22.62
CA THR A 398 -12.34 12.30 -22.95
C THR A 398 -11.81 13.68 -23.32
N THR A 399 -12.56 14.47 -24.09
CA THR A 399 -12.19 15.82 -24.51
C THR A 399 -12.09 16.75 -23.31
N ILE A 400 -13.10 16.77 -22.43
CA ILE A 400 -13.04 17.54 -21.17
C ILE A 400 -11.85 17.11 -20.31
N ASN A 401 -11.63 15.80 -20.14
CA ASN A 401 -10.51 15.31 -19.31
C ASN A 401 -9.14 15.70 -19.87
N VAL A 402 -9.00 15.88 -21.18
CA VAL A 402 -7.77 16.41 -21.80
C VAL A 402 -7.63 17.90 -21.49
N LEU A 403 -8.70 18.69 -21.66
CA LEU A 403 -8.69 20.13 -21.36
C LEU A 403 -8.47 20.44 -19.87
N CYS A 404 -9.01 19.61 -18.96
CA CYS A 404 -8.78 19.69 -17.52
C CYS A 404 -7.39 19.16 -17.09
N GLY A 405 -6.56 18.67 -18.01
CA GLY A 405 -5.23 18.13 -17.72
C GLY A 405 -5.23 16.83 -16.90
N MET A 406 -6.35 16.08 -16.89
CA MET A 406 -6.47 14.75 -16.28
C MET A 406 -5.91 13.65 -17.18
N LEU A 407 -5.96 13.89 -18.50
CA LEU A 407 -5.41 13.02 -19.54
C LEU A 407 -4.46 13.83 -20.44
N ALA A 408 -3.28 13.28 -20.74
CA ALA A 408 -2.41 13.87 -21.74
C ALA A 408 -2.95 13.61 -23.15
N SER A 409 -2.87 14.59 -24.05
CA SER A 409 -3.14 14.39 -25.48
C SER A 409 -2.10 13.44 -26.10
N SER A 410 -2.49 12.72 -27.17
CA SER A 410 -1.54 11.90 -27.94
C SER A 410 -0.81 12.77 -28.98
N THR A 411 -1.56 13.56 -29.75
CA THR A 411 -1.06 14.60 -30.67
C THR A 411 -2.07 15.75 -30.73
N GLY A 412 -1.67 16.89 -31.31
CA GLY A 412 -2.44 18.13 -31.32
C GLY A 412 -2.20 19.02 -30.09
N SER A 413 -2.72 20.24 -30.15
CA SER A 413 -2.56 21.28 -29.13
C SER A 413 -3.91 21.85 -28.70
N ALA A 414 -3.98 22.30 -27.45
CA ALA A 414 -5.14 23.00 -26.93
C ALA A 414 -4.65 24.18 -26.09
N SER A 415 -5.22 25.36 -26.32
CA SER A 415 -4.85 26.59 -25.61
C SER A 415 -6.10 27.22 -24.96
N ILE A 416 -5.95 27.70 -23.73
CA ILE A 416 -7.00 28.32 -22.92
C ILE A 416 -6.50 29.70 -22.49
N TYR A 417 -7.16 30.78 -22.91
CA TYR A 417 -6.71 32.16 -22.67
C TYR A 417 -5.23 32.40 -23.07
N GLY A 418 -4.80 31.83 -24.20
CA GLY A 418 -3.42 31.89 -24.68
C GLY A 418 -2.43 30.92 -24.03
N PHE A 419 -2.78 30.26 -22.91
CA PHE A 419 -1.93 29.29 -22.23
C PHE A 419 -2.09 27.88 -22.84
N ASP A 420 -0.99 27.19 -23.17
CA ASP A 420 -1.04 25.80 -23.67
C ASP A 420 -1.31 24.80 -22.53
N VAL A 421 -2.31 23.93 -22.72
CA VAL A 421 -2.73 22.91 -21.75
C VAL A 421 -1.61 21.94 -21.39
N ARG A 422 -0.67 21.69 -22.30
CA ARG A 422 0.41 20.72 -22.08
C ARG A 422 1.56 21.29 -21.23
N THR A 423 1.91 22.56 -21.43
CA THR A 423 3.07 23.21 -20.79
C THR A 423 2.68 24.02 -19.56
N GLU A 424 1.56 24.74 -19.60
CA GLU A 424 1.20 25.82 -18.66
C GLU A 424 -0.06 25.53 -17.83
N MET A 425 -0.38 24.25 -17.63
CA MET A 425 -1.56 23.80 -16.89
C MET A 425 -1.70 24.40 -15.48
N LYS A 426 -0.60 24.81 -14.84
CA LYS A 426 -0.63 25.41 -13.49
C LYS A 426 -1.36 26.76 -13.47
N GLU A 427 -1.16 27.58 -14.50
CA GLU A 427 -1.83 28.89 -14.59
C GLU A 427 -3.29 28.71 -14.99
N ILE A 428 -3.57 27.81 -15.92
CA ILE A 428 -4.93 27.43 -16.33
C ILE A 428 -5.78 26.97 -15.13
N ARG A 429 -5.21 26.17 -14.22
CA ARG A 429 -5.92 25.65 -13.04
C ARG A 429 -6.36 26.72 -12.04
N LYS A 430 -5.73 27.90 -12.03
CA LYS A 430 -6.16 29.00 -11.15
C LYS A 430 -7.48 29.61 -11.59
N ILE A 431 -7.72 29.65 -12.90
CA ILE A 431 -8.92 30.24 -13.51
C ILE A 431 -9.98 29.20 -13.88
N MET A 432 -9.70 27.91 -13.68
CA MET A 432 -10.55 26.78 -14.07
C MET A 432 -11.46 26.33 -12.92
N GLY A 433 -12.68 25.94 -13.27
CA GLY A 433 -13.63 25.21 -12.43
C GLY A 433 -14.02 23.91 -13.13
N PHE A 434 -14.22 22.83 -12.36
CA PHE A 434 -14.56 21.52 -12.91
C PHE A 434 -15.63 20.79 -12.09
N CYS A 435 -16.73 20.41 -12.74
CA CYS A 435 -17.75 19.53 -12.18
C CYS A 435 -17.67 18.15 -12.88
N PRO A 436 -17.09 17.12 -12.23
CA PRO A 436 -17.00 15.76 -12.78
C PRO A 436 -18.36 15.07 -12.87
N GLN A 437 -18.50 14.01 -13.68
CA GLN A 437 -19.75 13.22 -13.78
C GLN A 437 -20.21 12.62 -12.43
N HIS A 438 -19.28 12.13 -11.61
CA HIS A 438 -19.57 11.63 -10.26
C HIS A 438 -19.22 12.68 -9.21
N ASN A 439 -20.04 12.82 -8.17
CA ASN A 439 -19.82 13.82 -7.12
C ASN A 439 -18.60 13.46 -6.25
N ILE A 440 -17.48 14.17 -6.45
CA ILE A 440 -16.24 14.02 -5.68
C ILE A 440 -16.31 14.95 -4.46
N LEU A 441 -16.87 14.46 -3.35
CA LEU A 441 -17.10 15.24 -2.13
C LEU A 441 -16.45 14.56 -0.92
N PHE A 442 -16.07 15.35 0.08
CA PHE A 442 -15.58 14.86 1.37
C PHE A 442 -16.77 14.46 2.26
N PRO A 443 -16.97 13.17 2.58
CA PRO A 443 -18.19 12.71 3.26
C PRO A 443 -18.39 13.32 4.66
N LYS A 444 -17.30 13.70 5.33
CA LYS A 444 -17.29 14.21 6.72
C LYS A 444 -17.29 15.74 6.82
N LEU A 445 -17.24 16.47 5.71
CA LEU A 445 -17.29 17.93 5.73
C LEU A 445 -18.72 18.43 5.47
N THR A 446 -19.04 19.59 6.04
CA THR A 446 -20.31 20.30 5.83
C THR A 446 -20.32 21.04 4.49
N VAL A 447 -21.50 21.48 4.03
CA VAL A 447 -21.64 22.23 2.76
C VAL A 447 -20.82 23.51 2.77
N LYS A 448 -20.86 24.28 3.86
CA LYS A 448 -20.07 25.52 4.02
C LYS A 448 -18.57 25.25 3.97
N GLU A 449 -18.10 24.25 4.71
CA GLU A 449 -16.67 23.89 4.76
C GLU A 449 -16.14 23.47 3.40
N HIS A 450 -16.94 22.75 2.59
CA HIS A 450 -16.53 22.43 1.21
C HIS A 450 -16.30 23.70 0.40
N LEU A 451 -17.27 24.61 0.35
CA LEU A 451 -17.15 25.83 -0.46
C LEU A 451 -15.99 26.70 0.03
N SER A 452 -15.79 26.83 1.35
CA SER A 452 -14.67 27.57 1.95
C SER A 452 -13.31 27.00 1.55
N ILE A 453 -13.13 25.68 1.61
CA ILE A 453 -11.84 25.05 1.28
C ILE A 453 -11.50 25.24 -0.21
N PHE A 454 -12.48 25.07 -1.10
CA PHE A 454 -12.24 25.25 -2.54
C PHE A 454 -12.08 26.72 -2.94
N ALA A 455 -12.71 27.63 -2.21
CA ALA A 455 -12.48 29.07 -2.32
C ALA A 455 -11.05 29.44 -1.89
N ASP A 456 -10.56 28.87 -0.79
CA ASP A 456 -9.18 29.05 -0.31
C ASP A 456 -8.15 28.50 -1.32
N PHE A 457 -8.44 27.37 -1.98
CA PHE A 457 -7.56 26.81 -3.03
C PHE A 457 -7.39 27.73 -4.24
N LYS A 458 -8.40 28.56 -4.53
CA LYS A 458 -8.34 29.57 -5.60
C LYS A 458 -7.67 30.88 -5.16
N GLY A 459 -7.24 30.97 -3.90
CA GLY A 459 -6.45 32.09 -3.39
C GLY A 459 -7.25 33.33 -3.00
N MET A 460 -8.55 33.17 -2.72
CA MET A 460 -9.39 34.28 -2.26
C MET A 460 -9.05 34.73 -0.84
N SER A 461 -9.32 36.00 -0.53
CA SER A 461 -9.14 36.49 0.84
C SER A 461 -10.29 36.03 1.74
N ARG A 462 -10.00 35.75 3.01
CA ARG A 462 -10.96 35.14 3.94
C ARG A 462 -12.27 35.93 4.14
N LYS A 463 -12.25 37.25 3.90
CA LYS A 463 -13.47 38.09 3.96
C LYS A 463 -14.34 37.93 2.72
N GLU A 464 -13.72 37.92 1.54
CA GLU A 464 -14.40 37.72 0.26
C GLU A 464 -14.99 36.30 0.17
N VAL A 465 -14.31 35.31 0.76
CA VAL A 465 -14.77 33.92 0.83
C VAL A 465 -16.14 33.81 1.51
N ASP A 466 -16.33 34.43 2.69
CA ASP A 466 -17.60 34.33 3.43
C ASP A 466 -18.75 35.02 2.67
N ASP A 467 -18.50 36.19 2.08
CA ASP A 467 -19.49 36.94 1.29
C ASP A 467 -19.90 36.18 0.02
N GLU A 468 -18.94 35.64 -0.74
CA GLU A 468 -19.21 34.86 -1.95
C GLU A 468 -19.97 33.57 -1.61
N ILE A 469 -19.59 32.87 -0.54
CA ILE A 469 -20.26 31.64 -0.12
C ILE A 469 -21.71 31.90 0.26
N GLU A 470 -22.02 33.01 0.95
CA GLU A 470 -23.41 33.32 1.30
C GLU A 470 -24.27 33.59 0.06
N VAL A 471 -23.72 34.29 -0.94
CA VAL A 471 -24.38 34.50 -2.24
C VAL A 471 -24.60 33.18 -2.96
N LEU A 472 -23.56 32.33 -3.03
CA LEU A 472 -23.59 31.06 -3.75
C LEU A 472 -24.55 30.05 -3.09
N LEU A 473 -24.60 30.00 -1.75
CA LEU A 473 -25.53 29.16 -1.00
C LEU A 473 -27.00 29.58 -1.19
N LYS A 474 -27.24 30.89 -1.34
CA LYS A 474 -28.57 31.41 -1.64
C LYS A 474 -28.98 31.04 -3.07
N ASP A 475 -28.10 31.23 -4.04
CA ASP A 475 -28.35 30.91 -5.45
C ASP A 475 -28.54 29.40 -5.70
N LEU A 476 -27.82 28.54 -4.97
CA LEU A 476 -27.96 27.08 -5.05
C LEU A 476 -29.18 26.51 -4.29
N ASN A 477 -29.95 27.35 -3.60
CA ASN A 477 -30.99 26.93 -2.66
C ASN A 477 -30.46 25.94 -1.59
N LEU A 478 -29.22 26.13 -1.13
CA LEU A 478 -28.54 25.27 -0.15
C LEU A 478 -28.42 25.90 1.26
N LYS A 479 -28.88 27.15 1.45
CA LYS A 479 -28.79 27.87 2.73
C LYS A 479 -29.39 27.09 3.93
N SER A 480 -30.48 26.35 3.73
CA SER A 480 -31.08 25.54 4.80
C SER A 480 -30.25 24.32 5.23
N LYS A 481 -29.26 23.92 4.43
CA LYS A 481 -28.42 22.73 4.65
C LYS A 481 -26.94 23.06 4.81
N GLU A 482 -26.61 24.32 5.10
CA GLU A 482 -25.23 24.82 5.22
C GLU A 482 -24.37 23.97 6.17
N HIS A 483 -24.90 23.61 7.34
CA HIS A 483 -24.19 22.85 8.38
C HIS A 483 -24.43 21.33 8.31
N VAL A 484 -25.06 20.83 7.25
CA VAL A 484 -25.31 19.40 7.08
C VAL A 484 -24.09 18.74 6.44
N LEU A 485 -23.70 17.57 6.95
CA LEU A 485 -22.63 16.75 6.39
C LEU A 485 -22.98 16.27 4.98
N SER A 486 -22.00 16.29 4.07
CA SER A 486 -22.24 15.92 2.67
C SER A 486 -22.73 14.48 2.49
N MET A 487 -22.33 13.55 3.36
CA MET A 487 -22.78 12.15 3.32
C MET A 487 -24.31 12.02 3.44
N ASN A 488 -24.95 12.88 4.24
CA ASN A 488 -26.39 12.88 4.52
C ASN A 488 -27.22 13.62 3.46
N LEU A 489 -26.59 14.21 2.44
CA LEU A 489 -27.29 14.87 1.34
C LEU A 489 -27.83 13.86 0.32
N SER A 490 -29.00 14.16 -0.27
CA SER A 490 -29.52 13.42 -1.42
C SER A 490 -28.65 13.67 -2.67
N GLY A 491 -28.78 12.81 -3.68
CA GLY A 491 -27.99 12.90 -4.92
C GLY A 491 -28.08 14.27 -5.60
N GLY A 492 -29.29 14.83 -5.72
CA GLY A 492 -29.50 16.16 -6.31
C GLY A 492 -28.80 17.29 -5.54
N TYR A 493 -28.85 17.29 -4.21
CA TYR A 493 -28.13 18.28 -3.40
C TYR A 493 -26.60 18.12 -3.48
N LYS A 494 -26.10 16.89 -3.55
CA LYS A 494 -24.65 16.62 -3.79
C LYS A 494 -24.20 17.17 -5.14
N ARG A 495 -25.07 17.05 -6.15
CA ARG A 495 -24.81 17.57 -7.50
C ARG A 495 -24.80 19.09 -7.53
N LYS A 496 -25.75 19.74 -6.84
CA LYS A 496 -25.77 21.20 -6.64
C LYS A 496 -24.51 21.70 -5.91
N LEU A 497 -24.09 21.00 -4.85
CA LEU A 497 -22.84 21.33 -4.16
C LEU A 497 -21.62 21.20 -5.09
N SER A 498 -21.56 20.15 -5.91
CA SER A 498 -20.47 19.96 -6.88
C SER A 498 -20.44 21.07 -7.94
N LEU A 499 -21.61 21.51 -8.41
CA LEU A 499 -21.72 22.68 -9.28
C LEU A 499 -21.23 23.95 -8.56
N GLY A 500 -21.61 24.13 -7.29
CA GLY A 500 -21.15 25.26 -6.48
C GLY A 500 -19.63 25.32 -6.35
N ILE A 501 -19.00 24.18 -6.09
CA ILE A 501 -17.53 24.05 -6.03
C ILE A 501 -16.87 24.46 -7.36
N ALA A 502 -17.47 24.12 -8.50
CA ALA A 502 -16.96 24.52 -9.80
C ALA A 502 -17.06 26.04 -10.05
N LEU A 503 -18.10 26.69 -9.52
CA LEU A 503 -18.37 28.11 -9.74
C LEU A 503 -17.68 29.06 -8.76
N VAL A 504 -17.30 28.57 -7.57
CA VAL A 504 -16.68 29.37 -6.49
C VAL A 504 -15.33 29.95 -6.93
N GLY A 505 -14.91 31.09 -6.38
CA GLY A 505 -13.58 31.66 -6.57
C GLY A 505 -13.32 32.28 -7.93
N GLY A 506 -14.37 32.81 -8.57
CA GLY A 506 -14.22 33.59 -9.81
C GLY A 506 -13.68 32.83 -11.02
N SER A 507 -13.98 31.52 -11.15
CA SER A 507 -13.53 30.74 -12.31
C SER A 507 -14.03 31.30 -13.64
N LYS A 508 -13.09 31.69 -14.50
CA LYS A 508 -13.35 32.15 -15.88
C LYS A 508 -13.72 31.01 -16.81
N VAL A 509 -13.13 29.82 -16.63
CA VAL A 509 -13.45 28.63 -17.44
C VAL A 509 -14.07 27.57 -16.57
N VAL A 510 -15.28 27.12 -16.91
CA VAL A 510 -16.00 26.11 -16.12
C VAL A 510 -16.36 24.92 -17.00
N PHE A 511 -15.82 23.75 -16.67
CA PHE A 511 -16.11 22.48 -17.34
C PHE A 511 -17.13 21.68 -16.53
N LEU A 512 -18.22 21.27 -17.17
CA LEU A 512 -19.32 20.53 -16.57
C LEU A 512 -19.53 19.21 -17.33
N ASP A 513 -19.18 18.10 -16.70
CA ASP A 513 -19.35 16.78 -17.30
C ASP A 513 -20.70 16.17 -16.90
N GLU A 514 -21.66 16.16 -17.82
CA GLU A 514 -23.06 15.70 -17.64
C GLU A 514 -23.74 16.25 -16.36
N PRO A 515 -23.83 17.58 -16.18
CA PRO A 515 -24.23 18.22 -14.92
C PRO A 515 -25.64 17.81 -14.44
N SER A 516 -26.58 17.59 -15.36
CA SER A 516 -27.98 17.25 -15.06
C SER A 516 -28.25 15.75 -14.80
N SER A 517 -27.23 14.90 -14.94
CA SER A 517 -27.39 13.44 -14.79
C SER A 517 -27.76 13.06 -13.35
N GLY A 518 -28.82 12.26 -13.20
CA GLY A 518 -29.32 11.81 -11.90
C GLY A 518 -30.07 12.86 -11.07
N MET A 519 -30.41 14.02 -11.66
CA MET A 519 -31.28 15.02 -11.05
C MET A 519 -32.75 14.86 -11.47
N ASP A 520 -33.65 15.26 -10.58
CA ASP A 520 -35.08 15.46 -10.87
C ASP A 520 -35.30 16.68 -11.79
N VAL A 521 -36.45 16.72 -12.46
CA VAL A 521 -36.79 17.76 -13.44
C VAL A 521 -36.73 19.16 -12.83
N THR A 522 -37.20 19.32 -11.59
CA THR A 522 -37.18 20.58 -10.85
C THR A 522 -35.75 21.04 -10.55
N ALA A 523 -34.90 20.20 -9.96
CA ALA A 523 -33.50 20.55 -9.70
C ALA A 523 -32.70 20.85 -10.98
N ARG A 524 -33.02 20.18 -12.09
CA ARG A 524 -32.40 20.44 -13.39
C ARG A 524 -32.70 21.85 -13.89
N ARG A 525 -33.95 22.31 -13.81
CA ARG A 525 -34.33 23.68 -14.22
C ARG A 525 -33.65 24.74 -13.36
N GLU A 526 -33.60 24.54 -12.04
CA GLU A 526 -32.88 25.46 -11.15
C GLU A 526 -31.38 25.56 -11.48
N MET A 527 -30.75 24.43 -11.83
CA MET A 527 -29.37 24.42 -12.31
C MET A 527 -29.22 25.21 -13.61
N TRP A 528 -30.16 25.07 -14.55
CA TRP A 528 -30.11 25.79 -15.82
C TRP A 528 -30.21 27.31 -15.62
N ASP A 529 -31.13 27.75 -14.77
CA ASP A 529 -31.28 29.17 -14.44
C ASP A 529 -30.01 29.73 -13.79
N MET A 530 -29.35 28.93 -12.94
CA MET A 530 -28.06 29.28 -12.35
C MET A 530 -26.97 29.41 -13.42
N LEU A 531 -26.82 28.44 -14.32
CA LEU A 531 -25.80 28.50 -15.38
C LEU A 531 -25.98 29.72 -16.29
N LYS A 532 -27.23 30.05 -16.63
CA LYS A 532 -27.56 31.27 -17.40
C LYS A 532 -27.19 32.54 -16.64
N LYS A 533 -27.41 32.60 -15.32
CA LYS A 533 -27.04 33.74 -14.48
C LYS A 533 -25.52 33.94 -14.41
N TYR A 534 -24.77 32.85 -14.31
CA TYR A 534 -23.30 32.87 -14.15
C TYR A 534 -22.53 32.82 -15.48
N LYS A 535 -23.20 32.96 -16.63
CA LYS A 535 -22.51 32.88 -17.94
C LYS A 535 -21.67 34.11 -18.28
N ASN A 536 -22.03 35.28 -17.76
CA ASN A 536 -21.31 36.53 -18.03
C ASN A 536 -19.90 36.47 -17.41
N ASP A 537 -18.91 36.98 -18.13
CA ASP A 537 -17.47 36.95 -17.79
C ASP A 537 -16.90 35.53 -17.63
N ARG A 538 -17.53 34.52 -18.25
CA ARG A 538 -17.11 33.11 -18.18
C ARG A 538 -17.27 32.37 -19.50
N ILE A 539 -16.46 31.33 -19.68
CA ILE A 539 -16.62 30.28 -20.70
C ILE A 539 -17.13 29.04 -19.98
N ILE A 540 -18.39 28.66 -20.22
CA ILE A 540 -18.97 27.45 -19.62
C ILE A 540 -19.06 26.38 -20.70
N ILE A 541 -18.46 25.22 -20.44
CA ILE A 541 -18.48 24.08 -21.35
C ILE A 541 -19.22 22.96 -20.66
N LEU A 542 -20.33 22.52 -21.25
CA LEU A 542 -21.10 21.39 -20.74
C LEU A 542 -21.09 20.25 -21.74
N THR A 543 -20.89 19.03 -21.25
CA THR A 543 -21.21 17.82 -22.02
C THR A 543 -22.60 17.37 -21.62
N THR A 544 -23.41 17.04 -22.62
CA THR A 544 -24.72 16.46 -22.37
C THR A 544 -25.07 15.49 -23.50
N HIS A 545 -25.94 14.54 -23.17
CA HIS A 545 -26.66 13.72 -24.15
C HIS A 545 -28.14 14.10 -24.19
N TYR A 546 -28.58 15.08 -23.41
CA TYR A 546 -29.94 15.60 -23.43
C TYR A 546 -30.02 16.78 -24.41
N MET A 547 -30.72 16.58 -25.52
CA MET A 547 -30.87 17.61 -26.56
C MET A 547 -31.63 18.84 -26.05
N GLU A 548 -32.64 18.65 -25.18
CA GLU A 548 -33.34 19.75 -24.52
C GLU A 548 -32.39 20.64 -23.70
N GLU A 549 -31.39 20.05 -23.04
CA GLU A 549 -30.41 20.78 -22.24
C GLU A 549 -29.49 21.62 -23.14
N ALA A 550 -29.01 21.03 -24.24
CA ALA A 550 -28.19 21.73 -25.22
C ALA A 550 -28.96 22.87 -25.88
N ASP A 551 -30.24 22.67 -26.22
CA ASP A 551 -31.07 23.68 -26.88
C ASP A 551 -31.42 24.86 -25.94
N ASN A 552 -31.61 24.60 -24.65
CA ASN A 552 -32.01 25.63 -23.69
C ASN A 552 -30.81 26.41 -23.11
N LEU A 553 -29.67 25.74 -22.93
CA LEU A 553 -28.46 26.33 -22.35
C LEU A 553 -27.44 26.78 -23.38
N GLY A 554 -27.29 26.05 -24.48
CA GLY A 554 -26.19 26.25 -25.43
C GLY A 554 -26.38 27.50 -26.26
N ASP A 555 -25.50 28.50 -26.07
CA ASP A 555 -25.35 29.61 -27.01
C ASP A 555 -24.70 29.09 -28.31
N ARG A 556 -23.83 28.08 -28.20
CA ARG A 556 -23.23 27.34 -29.31
C ARG A 556 -23.20 25.84 -29.00
N ILE A 557 -23.57 25.01 -29.96
CA ILE A 557 -23.66 23.55 -29.82
C ILE A 557 -22.66 22.90 -30.79
N GLY A 558 -21.81 22.02 -30.27
CA GLY A 558 -20.96 21.14 -31.08
C GLY A 558 -21.48 19.72 -31.04
N ILE A 559 -21.81 19.13 -32.20
CA ILE A 559 -22.23 17.72 -32.29
C ILE A 559 -21.03 16.84 -32.60
N MET A 560 -20.75 15.89 -31.71
CA MET A 560 -19.61 14.98 -31.75
C MET A 560 -20.08 13.53 -31.93
N SER A 561 -19.42 12.81 -32.84
CA SER A 561 -19.60 11.37 -33.04
C SER A 561 -18.27 10.72 -33.43
N HIS A 562 -18.03 9.49 -32.96
CA HIS A 562 -16.81 8.71 -33.25
C HIS A 562 -15.48 9.49 -33.12
N GLY A 563 -15.35 10.36 -32.13
CA GLY A 563 -14.13 11.13 -31.89
C GLY A 563 -13.95 12.40 -32.74
N LYS A 564 -14.88 12.71 -33.65
CA LYS A 564 -14.83 13.86 -34.58
C LYS A 564 -15.97 14.85 -34.31
N MET A 565 -15.74 16.12 -34.63
CA MET A 565 -16.79 17.16 -34.62
C MET A 565 -17.49 17.16 -35.99
N LEU A 566 -18.80 16.93 -36.01
CA LEU A 566 -19.59 16.84 -37.24
C LEU A 566 -20.12 18.20 -37.70
N CYS A 567 -20.62 18.99 -36.74
CA CYS A 567 -21.11 20.34 -36.97
C CYS A 567 -20.99 21.16 -35.68
N CYS A 568 -20.93 22.49 -35.83
CA CYS A 568 -20.81 23.43 -34.72
C CYS A 568 -21.50 24.75 -35.07
N GLY A 569 -22.37 25.24 -34.20
CA GLY A 569 -23.08 26.51 -34.40
C GLY A 569 -24.17 26.75 -33.38
N SER A 570 -24.90 27.86 -33.50
CA SER A 570 -26.05 28.19 -32.68
C SER A 570 -27.18 27.18 -32.87
N PRO A 571 -28.05 26.96 -31.86
CA PRO A 571 -29.18 26.04 -31.99
C PRO A 571 -30.08 26.38 -33.20
N ASP A 572 -30.29 27.67 -33.44
CA ASP A 572 -31.08 28.16 -34.57
C ASP A 572 -30.38 27.91 -35.92
N PHE A 573 -29.06 28.10 -36.01
CA PHE A 573 -28.29 27.76 -37.20
C PHE A 573 -28.40 26.27 -37.53
N LEU A 574 -28.20 25.40 -36.52
CA LEU A 574 -28.26 23.95 -36.72
C LEU A 574 -29.66 23.49 -37.13
N LYS A 575 -30.72 24.02 -36.50
CA LYS A 575 -32.11 23.74 -36.87
C LYS A 575 -32.45 24.26 -38.27
N ASN A 576 -31.96 25.43 -38.66
CA ASN A 576 -32.24 25.97 -40.00
C ASN A 576 -31.46 25.25 -41.10
N LYS A 577 -30.24 24.78 -40.80
CA LYS A 577 -29.36 24.13 -41.77
C LYS A 577 -29.71 22.66 -42.00
N PHE A 578 -30.00 21.94 -40.93
CA PHE A 578 -30.27 20.49 -40.97
C PHE A 578 -31.76 20.17 -40.82
N GLY A 579 -32.55 21.07 -40.24
CA GLY A 579 -34.01 20.94 -40.13
C GLY A 579 -34.70 21.36 -41.42
N GLU A 580 -35.36 20.40 -42.07
CA GLU A 580 -36.06 20.59 -43.35
C GLU A 580 -37.53 21.03 -43.16
N GLY A 581 -37.81 21.85 -42.15
CA GLY A 581 -39.11 22.49 -41.97
C GLY A 581 -39.89 22.03 -40.72
N TYR A 582 -41.19 21.73 -40.89
CA TYR A 582 -42.12 21.44 -39.80
C TYR A 582 -42.59 19.99 -39.87
N ASN A 583 -42.68 19.30 -38.73
CA ASN A 583 -43.25 17.97 -38.66
C ASN A 583 -44.72 18.04 -38.30
N LEU A 584 -45.55 17.54 -39.20
CA LEU A 584 -46.97 17.30 -38.99
C LEU A 584 -47.15 15.86 -38.52
N VAL A 585 -47.47 15.69 -37.24
CA VAL A 585 -47.84 14.40 -36.64
C VAL A 585 -49.35 14.27 -36.67
N VAL A 586 -49.86 13.19 -37.24
CA VAL A 586 -51.29 12.92 -37.42
C VAL A 586 -51.64 11.61 -36.73
N VAL A 587 -52.57 11.65 -35.77
CA VAL A 587 -53.13 10.48 -35.09
C VAL A 587 -54.34 9.98 -35.87
N LYS A 588 -54.29 8.72 -36.28
CA LYS A 588 -55.25 8.06 -37.17
C LYS A 588 -56.20 7.18 -36.37
N SER A 589 -57.44 7.10 -36.82
CA SER A 589 -58.43 6.16 -36.26
C SER A 589 -58.37 4.74 -36.86
N ASP A 590 -57.78 4.55 -38.05
CA ASP A 590 -57.68 3.22 -38.69
C ASP A 590 -56.52 3.10 -39.70
N ARG A 591 -55.92 1.91 -39.84
CA ARG A 591 -54.72 1.66 -40.70
C ARG A 591 -55.05 1.55 -42.21
N SER A 592 -56.32 1.37 -42.57
CA SER A 592 -56.73 0.96 -43.92
C SER A 592 -56.82 2.10 -44.96
N GLU A 593 -56.74 3.38 -44.56
CA GLU A 593 -56.97 4.54 -45.45
C GLU A 593 -55.78 5.52 -45.59
N ASN A 594 -54.55 5.04 -45.40
CA ASN A 594 -53.33 5.87 -45.42
C ASN A 594 -53.06 6.61 -46.73
N GLN A 595 -53.40 6.01 -47.88
CA GLN A 595 -53.11 6.60 -49.20
C GLN A 595 -53.87 7.91 -49.46
N ARG A 596 -55.05 8.08 -48.84
CA ARG A 596 -55.86 9.30 -48.98
C ARG A 596 -55.26 10.47 -48.20
N LEU A 597 -54.83 10.21 -46.96
CA LEU A 597 -54.15 11.19 -46.12
C LEU A 597 -52.84 11.65 -46.76
N GLU A 598 -52.03 10.69 -47.23
CA GLU A 598 -50.77 10.96 -47.89
C GLU A 598 -50.95 11.75 -49.20
N GLY A 599 -51.92 11.36 -50.05
CA GLY A 599 -52.26 12.09 -51.26
C GLY A 599 -52.79 13.51 -50.99
N PHE A 600 -53.56 13.71 -49.92
CA PHE A 600 -54.07 15.04 -49.55
C PHE A 600 -52.95 15.98 -49.12
N VAL A 601 -51.99 15.49 -48.33
CA VAL A 601 -50.82 16.29 -47.87
C VAL A 601 -49.92 16.65 -49.06
N LEU A 602 -49.59 15.67 -49.91
CA LEU A 602 -48.72 15.87 -51.08
C LEU A 602 -49.33 16.82 -52.14
N ASN A 603 -50.66 16.82 -52.30
CA ASN A 603 -51.33 17.68 -53.28
C ASN A 603 -51.45 19.14 -52.82
N ASN A 604 -51.57 19.39 -51.51
CA ASN A 604 -51.77 20.74 -50.99
C ASN A 604 -50.48 21.43 -50.54
N VAL A 605 -49.42 20.66 -50.23
CA VAL A 605 -48.12 21.21 -49.84
C VAL A 605 -47.03 20.68 -50.78
N PRO A 606 -46.49 21.52 -51.69
CA PRO A 606 -45.41 21.11 -52.58
C PRO A 606 -44.15 20.81 -51.76
N GLY A 607 -43.54 19.65 -52.03
CA GLY A 607 -42.31 19.19 -51.37
C GLY A 607 -42.50 18.48 -50.03
N ALA A 608 -43.73 18.25 -49.56
CA ALA A 608 -43.97 17.46 -48.36
C ALA A 608 -43.48 16.01 -48.53
N GLN A 609 -42.87 15.43 -47.49
CA GLN A 609 -42.40 14.04 -47.50
C GLN A 609 -42.92 13.29 -46.28
N LYS A 610 -43.22 12.00 -46.45
CA LYS A 610 -43.62 11.14 -45.34
C LYS A 610 -42.37 10.55 -44.67
N VAL A 611 -42.15 10.88 -43.39
CA VAL A 611 -40.94 10.48 -42.65
C VAL A 611 -41.13 9.12 -41.99
N SER A 612 -42.25 8.94 -41.29
CA SER A 612 -42.48 7.72 -40.52
C SER A 612 -43.97 7.42 -40.39
N GLU A 613 -44.26 6.14 -40.25
CA GLU A 613 -45.60 5.64 -39.96
C GLU A 613 -45.52 4.51 -38.94
N VAL A 614 -46.16 4.71 -37.78
CA VAL A 614 -46.17 3.75 -36.68
C VAL A 614 -47.62 3.54 -36.24
N SER A 615 -48.19 2.36 -36.52
CA SER A 615 -49.54 1.88 -36.14
C SER A 615 -50.70 2.89 -36.19
N SER A 616 -50.75 3.85 -35.27
CA SER A 616 -51.78 4.88 -35.07
C SER A 616 -51.32 6.30 -35.41
N GLU A 617 -50.05 6.53 -35.78
CA GLU A 617 -49.47 7.85 -36.03
C GLU A 617 -48.74 7.88 -37.39
N ALA A 618 -48.88 8.99 -38.12
CA ALA A 618 -48.05 9.31 -39.30
C ALA A 618 -47.39 10.67 -39.13
N THR A 619 -46.13 10.75 -39.51
CA THR A 619 -45.33 11.98 -39.46
C THR A 619 -44.97 12.41 -40.88
N PHE A 620 -45.35 13.64 -41.23
CA PHE A 620 -45.01 14.28 -42.50
C PHE A 620 -44.09 15.47 -42.24
N LEU A 621 -43.05 15.59 -43.05
CA LEU A 621 -42.14 16.74 -43.06
C LEU A 621 -42.64 17.75 -44.10
N LEU A 622 -42.89 18.97 -43.65
CA LEU A 622 -43.38 20.09 -44.43
C LEU A 622 -42.25 21.10 -44.65
N PRO A 623 -41.76 21.34 -45.88
CA PRO A 623 -40.65 22.25 -46.14
C PRO A 623 -40.90 23.68 -45.67
N LYS A 624 -39.87 24.33 -45.14
CA LYS A 624 -39.94 25.73 -44.67
C LYS A 624 -40.22 26.73 -45.81
N GLU A 625 -39.74 26.43 -47.01
CA GLU A 625 -39.99 27.19 -48.25
C GLU A 625 -41.49 27.25 -48.59
N SER A 626 -42.26 26.23 -48.20
CA SER A 626 -43.69 26.12 -48.43
C SER A 626 -44.54 26.74 -47.31
N SER A 627 -43.92 27.50 -46.39
CA SER A 627 -44.60 28.12 -45.23
C SER A 627 -45.79 29.01 -45.59
N GLY A 628 -45.75 29.67 -46.75
CA GLY A 628 -46.86 30.47 -47.28
C GLY A 628 -48.14 29.68 -47.54
N TYR A 629 -48.04 28.37 -47.83
CA TYR A 629 -49.18 27.50 -48.13
C TYR A 629 -49.83 26.89 -46.89
N PHE A 630 -49.19 26.98 -45.71
CA PHE A 630 -49.67 26.33 -44.50
C PHE A 630 -51.02 26.86 -44.01
N SER A 631 -51.27 28.18 -44.11
CA SER A 631 -52.55 28.76 -43.65
C SER A 631 -53.75 28.19 -44.43
N ASP A 632 -53.61 28.05 -45.75
CA ASP A 632 -54.67 27.51 -46.60
C ASP A 632 -54.77 25.99 -46.50
N PHE A 633 -53.64 25.30 -46.31
CA PHE A 633 -53.60 23.87 -46.04
C PHE A 633 -54.34 23.52 -44.74
N PHE A 634 -54.03 24.15 -43.61
CA PHE A 634 -54.65 23.82 -42.32
C PHE A 634 -56.16 24.13 -42.31
N LYS A 635 -56.61 25.21 -42.95
CA LYS A 635 -58.05 25.49 -43.12
C LYS A 635 -58.77 24.39 -43.90
N LYS A 636 -58.17 23.88 -44.97
CA LYS A 636 -58.74 22.77 -45.76
C LYS A 636 -58.67 21.46 -44.99
N PHE A 637 -57.56 21.22 -44.29
CA PHE A 637 -57.34 20.01 -43.50
C PHE A 637 -58.36 19.91 -42.37
N ASP A 638 -58.63 21.01 -41.64
CA ASP A 638 -59.64 21.07 -40.57
C ASP A 638 -61.06 20.72 -41.07
N ASN A 639 -61.41 21.17 -42.29
CA ASN A 639 -62.71 20.87 -42.89
C ASN A 639 -62.84 19.40 -43.31
N GLU A 640 -61.73 18.73 -43.61
CA GLU A 640 -61.71 17.34 -44.08
C GLU A 640 -61.29 16.30 -43.02
N LEU A 641 -60.99 16.70 -41.77
CA LEU A 641 -60.56 15.78 -40.69
C LEU A 641 -61.46 14.54 -40.53
N LYS A 642 -62.79 14.74 -40.58
CA LYS A 642 -63.78 13.64 -40.46
C LYS A 642 -63.75 12.69 -41.66
N ASN A 643 -63.49 13.21 -42.85
CA ASN A 643 -63.40 12.42 -44.08
C ASN A 643 -62.07 11.67 -44.17
N LEU A 644 -61.00 12.27 -43.62
CA LEU A 644 -59.66 11.71 -43.56
C LEU A 644 -59.42 10.80 -42.35
N LYS A 645 -60.44 10.61 -41.49
CA LYS A 645 -60.39 9.72 -40.30
C LYS A 645 -59.22 10.05 -39.34
N VAL A 646 -58.94 11.34 -39.19
CA VAL A 646 -57.92 11.86 -38.27
C VAL A 646 -58.56 12.21 -36.93
N GLU A 647 -58.01 11.70 -35.83
CA GLU A 647 -58.49 12.02 -34.47
C GLU A 647 -57.91 13.34 -33.96
N SER A 648 -56.60 13.53 -34.17
CA SER A 648 -55.90 14.75 -33.82
C SER A 648 -54.65 14.91 -34.68
N TYR A 649 -54.18 16.14 -34.83
CA TYR A 649 -52.90 16.42 -35.45
C TYR A 649 -52.14 17.47 -34.63
N GLY A 650 -50.82 17.41 -34.69
CA GLY A 650 -49.91 18.36 -34.07
C GLY A 650 -48.85 18.79 -35.08
N VAL A 651 -48.46 20.05 -35.01
CA VAL A 651 -47.36 20.60 -35.81
C VAL A 651 -46.25 20.97 -34.85
N SER A 652 -45.09 20.35 -35.02
CA SER A 652 -43.87 20.70 -34.28
C SER A 652 -42.81 21.22 -35.23
N MET A 653 -41.93 22.08 -34.73
CA MET A 653 -40.69 22.42 -35.43
C MET A 653 -39.69 21.27 -35.27
N THR A 654 -38.79 21.11 -36.22
CA THR A 654 -37.70 20.14 -36.12
C THR A 654 -36.91 20.37 -34.83
N THR A 655 -36.86 19.35 -33.99
CA THR A 655 -36.13 19.41 -32.73
C THR A 655 -34.65 19.17 -32.95
N LEU A 656 -33.83 19.51 -31.97
CA LEU A 656 -32.40 19.24 -32.02
C LEU A 656 -32.10 17.72 -31.99
N GLU A 657 -33.04 16.91 -31.49
CA GLU A 657 -33.00 15.44 -31.55
C GLU A 657 -33.05 14.92 -32.99
N GLU A 658 -33.92 15.48 -33.82
CA GLU A 658 -34.02 15.09 -35.23
C GLU A 658 -32.81 15.55 -36.02
N VAL A 659 -32.31 16.76 -35.75
CA VAL A 659 -31.03 17.23 -36.32
C VAL A 659 -29.89 16.28 -35.97
N PHE A 660 -29.81 15.87 -34.70
CA PHE A 660 -28.81 14.91 -34.23
C PHE A 660 -28.93 13.56 -34.95
N LEU A 661 -30.14 13.00 -35.00
CA LEU A 661 -30.42 11.72 -35.68
C LEU A 661 -30.13 11.78 -37.18
N LYS A 662 -30.33 12.93 -37.83
CA LYS A 662 -30.05 13.09 -39.26
C LYS A 662 -28.55 13.22 -39.54
N VAL A 663 -27.85 14.00 -38.72
CA VAL A 663 -26.38 14.16 -38.82
C VAL A 663 -25.66 12.84 -38.50
N GLU A 664 -26.21 12.03 -37.59
CA GLU A 664 -25.71 10.68 -37.29
C GLU A 664 -26.19 9.63 -38.33
N GLY A 665 -27.45 9.70 -38.74
CA GLY A 665 -28.12 8.79 -39.68
C GLY A 665 -27.59 8.90 -41.11
N GLY A 666 -27.22 10.09 -41.57
CA GLY A 666 -26.54 10.28 -42.85
C GLY A 666 -25.17 9.58 -42.93
N ASN A 667 -24.58 9.22 -41.77
CA ASN A 667 -23.40 8.34 -41.70
C ASN A 667 -23.79 6.85 -41.55
N GLN A 668 -24.97 6.54 -41.01
CA GLN A 668 -25.51 5.18 -40.99
C GLN A 668 -25.86 4.68 -42.40
N ASP A 669 -26.28 5.53 -43.35
CA ASP A 669 -26.54 5.08 -44.73
C ASP A 669 -25.29 4.47 -45.38
N LYS A 670 -24.10 5.00 -45.11
CA LYS A 670 -22.82 4.43 -45.58
C LYS A 670 -22.49 3.09 -44.90
N GLN A 671 -22.82 2.92 -43.62
CA GLN A 671 -22.64 1.65 -42.91
C GLN A 671 -23.74 0.64 -43.20
N ALA A 672 -24.97 1.08 -43.44
CA ALA A 672 -26.10 0.26 -43.84
C ALA A 672 -25.88 -0.26 -45.27
N GLU A 673 -25.37 0.56 -46.20
CA GLU A 673 -24.91 0.10 -47.50
C GLU A 673 -23.74 -0.89 -47.40
N MET A 674 -22.77 -0.65 -46.52
CA MET A 674 -21.64 -1.57 -46.30
C MET A 674 -22.09 -2.90 -45.67
N VAL A 675 -23.01 -2.84 -44.69
CA VAL A 675 -23.61 -4.01 -44.03
C VAL A 675 -24.57 -4.73 -44.97
N GLU A 676 -25.33 -4.03 -45.79
CA GLU A 676 -26.20 -4.59 -46.82
C GLU A 676 -25.38 -5.23 -47.95
N GLN A 677 -24.22 -4.67 -48.30
CA GLN A 677 -23.25 -5.30 -49.22
C GLN A 677 -22.58 -6.53 -48.59
N ILE A 678 -22.25 -6.50 -47.29
CA ILE A 678 -21.73 -7.66 -46.55
C ILE A 678 -22.81 -8.74 -46.40
N ILE A 679 -24.06 -8.35 -46.17
CA ILE A 679 -25.22 -9.24 -46.11
C ILE A 679 -25.49 -9.81 -47.49
N LYS A 680 -25.53 -9.01 -48.57
CA LYS A 680 -25.66 -9.48 -49.97
C LYS A 680 -24.54 -10.44 -50.39
N ARG A 681 -23.28 -10.17 -49.99
CA ARG A 681 -22.15 -11.09 -50.18
C ARG A 681 -22.26 -12.38 -49.35
N ARG A 682 -22.99 -12.36 -48.24
CA ARG A 682 -23.26 -13.55 -47.41
C ARG A 682 -24.52 -14.30 -47.85
N THR A 683 -25.57 -13.63 -48.33
CA THR A 683 -26.80 -14.25 -48.82
C THR A 683 -26.62 -14.92 -50.19
N SER A 684 -25.68 -14.46 -51.02
CA SER A 684 -25.31 -15.20 -52.25
C SER A 684 -24.66 -16.56 -51.97
N ASN A 685 -24.14 -16.80 -50.76
CA ASN A 685 -23.58 -18.08 -50.34
C ASN A 685 -24.57 -18.95 -49.52
N LEU A 686 -25.83 -18.52 -49.39
CA LEU A 686 -26.85 -19.15 -48.55
C LEU A 686 -28.16 -19.43 -49.29
N GLU A 687 -28.14 -19.50 -50.63
CA GLU A 687 -29.33 -19.83 -51.43
C GLU A 687 -29.80 -21.29 -51.31
N ASP A 688 -29.12 -22.17 -50.57
CA ASP A 688 -29.54 -23.57 -50.40
C ASP A 688 -30.48 -23.84 -49.21
N HIS A 689 -30.79 -22.84 -48.36
CA HIS A 689 -31.73 -23.03 -47.25
C HIS A 689 -32.67 -21.83 -47.08
N LYS A 690 -33.66 -21.73 -47.97
CA LYS A 690 -34.89 -20.95 -47.74
C LYS A 690 -36.10 -21.86 -47.85
N ASN A 691 -36.60 -22.27 -46.69
CA ASN A 691 -38.02 -22.50 -46.41
C ASN A 691 -38.16 -22.75 -44.90
N GLU A 692 -38.22 -21.66 -44.12
CA GLU A 692 -38.93 -21.58 -42.83
C GLU A 692 -38.78 -20.14 -42.34
N SER A 693 -39.66 -19.28 -42.84
CA SER A 693 -40.01 -18.03 -42.18
C SER A 693 -41.21 -18.34 -41.28
N ASP A 694 -41.02 -18.41 -39.97
CA ASP A 694 -42.12 -18.23 -39.03
C ASP A 694 -41.65 -17.54 -37.75
N GLY A 695 -42.52 -16.68 -37.23
CA GLY A 695 -42.22 -15.66 -36.24
C GLY A 695 -41.60 -16.17 -34.95
N TYR A 696 -40.50 -15.53 -34.55
CA TYR A 696 -39.93 -15.67 -33.21
C TYR A 696 -40.86 -15.03 -32.18
N SER A 697 -41.80 -15.82 -31.65
CA SER A 697 -42.46 -15.52 -30.37
C SER A 697 -41.64 -16.14 -29.24
N ILE A 698 -41.02 -15.30 -28.41
CA ILE A 698 -40.11 -15.68 -27.30
C ILE A 698 -40.83 -16.46 -26.19
N SER A 699 -42.15 -16.62 -26.26
CA SER A 699 -42.99 -17.21 -25.22
C SER A 699 -43.13 -18.73 -25.24
N GLN A 700 -42.67 -19.44 -26.28
CA GLN A 700 -43.01 -20.87 -26.46
C GLN A 700 -41.95 -21.92 -26.07
N GLN A 701 -40.80 -21.53 -25.51
CA GLN A 701 -39.83 -22.49 -24.97
C GLN A 701 -39.60 -22.31 -23.46
N GLN A 702 -40.65 -22.40 -22.65
CA GLN A 702 -40.47 -22.70 -21.23
C GLN A 702 -40.32 -24.21 -21.07
N ILE A 703 -39.10 -24.65 -20.75
CA ILE A 703 -38.80 -26.06 -20.48
C ILE A 703 -39.63 -26.52 -19.27
N GLU A 704 -40.61 -27.39 -19.49
CA GLU A 704 -41.41 -27.95 -18.42
C GLU A 704 -40.61 -29.02 -17.65
N GLY A 705 -40.33 -28.72 -16.38
CA GLY A 705 -39.75 -29.67 -15.42
C GLY A 705 -38.76 -29.03 -14.46
N ALA A 706 -39.17 -28.87 -13.19
CA ALA A 706 -38.36 -28.25 -12.14
C ALA A 706 -36.94 -28.86 -11.99
N PHE A 707 -36.81 -30.16 -12.22
CA PHE A 707 -35.53 -30.87 -12.14
C PHE A 707 -34.61 -30.60 -13.34
N LYS A 708 -35.16 -30.57 -14.57
CA LYS A 708 -34.39 -30.22 -15.78
C LYS A 708 -33.95 -28.75 -15.75
N VAL A 709 -34.84 -27.86 -15.31
CA VAL A 709 -34.54 -26.44 -15.10
C VAL A 709 -33.45 -26.27 -14.03
N PHE A 710 -33.49 -27.04 -12.95
CA PHE A 710 -32.43 -27.04 -11.93
C PHE A 710 -31.06 -27.41 -12.50
N PHE A 711 -30.95 -28.52 -13.25
CA PHE A 711 -29.67 -28.95 -13.84
C PHE A 711 -29.17 -27.99 -14.92
N LEU A 712 -30.08 -27.38 -15.69
CA LEU A 712 -29.73 -26.35 -16.66
C LEU A 712 -29.16 -25.11 -15.97
N HIS A 713 -29.83 -24.62 -14.93
CA HIS A 713 -29.34 -23.51 -14.11
C HIS A 713 -27.99 -23.84 -13.46
N PHE A 714 -27.83 -25.06 -12.93
CA PHE A 714 -26.59 -25.52 -12.29
C PHE A 714 -25.44 -25.55 -13.30
N ALA A 715 -25.65 -26.15 -14.48
CA ALA A 715 -24.65 -26.21 -15.53
C ALA A 715 -24.26 -24.81 -16.03
N ALA A 716 -25.24 -23.92 -16.22
CA ALA A 716 -24.99 -22.54 -16.64
C ALA A 716 -24.15 -21.76 -15.60
N LEU A 717 -24.46 -21.90 -14.32
CA LEU A 717 -23.70 -21.26 -13.23
C LEU A 717 -22.30 -21.85 -13.09
N PHE A 718 -22.14 -23.17 -13.24
CA PHE A 718 -20.85 -23.82 -13.21
C PHE A 718 -19.96 -23.37 -14.38
N ILE A 719 -20.50 -23.32 -15.60
CA ILE A 719 -19.80 -22.81 -16.79
C ILE A 719 -19.44 -21.33 -16.59
N LYS A 720 -20.34 -20.50 -16.05
CA LYS A 720 -20.05 -19.11 -15.70
C LYS A 720 -18.85 -19.01 -14.76
N LYS A 721 -18.82 -19.78 -13.66
CA LYS A 721 -17.70 -19.78 -12.71
C LYS A 721 -16.39 -20.25 -13.35
N LEU A 722 -16.42 -21.26 -14.23
CA LEU A 722 -15.25 -21.71 -14.99
C LEU A 722 -14.73 -20.64 -15.96
N ILE A 723 -15.62 -19.96 -16.70
CA ILE A 723 -15.23 -18.87 -17.61
C ILE A 723 -14.60 -17.73 -16.82
N LEU A 724 -15.18 -17.36 -15.68
CA LEU A 724 -14.64 -16.31 -14.81
C LEU A 724 -13.28 -16.70 -14.23
N SER A 725 -13.11 -17.94 -13.77
CA SER A 725 -11.82 -18.45 -13.29
C SER A 725 -10.76 -18.46 -14.39
N LYS A 726 -11.10 -18.90 -15.61
CA LYS A 726 -10.20 -18.88 -16.77
C LYS A 726 -9.78 -17.47 -17.16
N ARG A 727 -10.71 -16.50 -17.10
CA ARG A 727 -10.41 -15.08 -17.38
C ARG A 727 -9.57 -14.44 -16.25
N ASN A 728 -9.76 -14.87 -15.00
CA ASN A 728 -8.96 -14.42 -13.85
C ASN A 728 -7.87 -15.44 -13.46
N LEU A 729 -7.11 -15.91 -14.44
CA LEU A 729 -6.07 -16.93 -14.22
C LEU A 729 -5.00 -16.47 -13.22
N LYS A 730 -4.64 -15.18 -13.24
CA LYS A 730 -3.65 -14.60 -12.32
C LYS A 730 -4.10 -14.69 -10.86
N GLY A 731 -5.36 -14.33 -10.58
CA GLY A 731 -5.93 -14.42 -9.24
C GLY A 731 -6.03 -15.88 -8.78
N PHE A 732 -6.53 -16.76 -9.65
CA PHE A 732 -6.66 -18.18 -9.34
C PHE A 732 -5.32 -18.87 -9.06
N ILE A 733 -4.27 -18.55 -9.83
CA ILE A 733 -2.91 -19.06 -9.57
C ILE A 733 -2.41 -18.59 -8.20
N LEU A 734 -2.64 -17.32 -7.84
CA LEU A 734 -2.19 -16.77 -6.57
C LEU A 734 -2.92 -17.43 -5.38
N ASP A 735 -4.24 -17.62 -5.50
CA ASP A 735 -5.06 -18.29 -4.50
C ASP A 735 -4.67 -19.75 -4.27
N LEU A 736 -4.14 -20.43 -5.30
CA LEU A 736 -3.61 -21.79 -5.19
C LEU A 736 -2.18 -21.81 -4.64
N LEU A 737 -1.30 -20.92 -5.11
CA LEU A 737 0.11 -20.92 -4.75
C LEU A 737 0.36 -20.48 -3.31
N VAL A 738 -0.38 -19.48 -2.79
CA VAL A 738 -0.13 -18.94 -1.45
C VAL A 738 -0.30 -19.99 -0.35
N PRO A 739 -1.39 -20.78 -0.29
CA PRO A 739 -1.51 -21.88 0.67
C PRO A 739 -0.39 -22.91 0.52
N ILE A 740 -0.03 -23.28 -0.72
CA ILE A 740 1.04 -24.26 -0.98
C ILE A 740 2.38 -23.75 -0.45
N ILE A 741 2.71 -22.48 -0.70
CA ILE A 741 3.94 -21.86 -0.21
C ILE A 741 3.95 -21.84 1.32
N LEU A 742 2.83 -21.51 1.97
CA LEU A 742 2.73 -21.53 3.43
C LEU A 742 2.89 -22.94 4.01
N VAL A 743 2.33 -23.96 3.35
CA VAL A 743 2.52 -25.36 3.75
C VAL A 743 3.98 -25.76 3.63
N VAL A 744 4.63 -25.44 2.50
CA VAL A 744 6.06 -25.71 2.28
C VAL A 744 6.92 -24.97 3.32
N ALA A 745 6.60 -23.71 3.61
CA ALA A 745 7.27 -22.93 4.65
C ALA A 745 7.08 -23.55 6.05
N GLY A 746 5.88 -24.03 6.36
CA GLY A 746 5.59 -24.74 7.62
C GLY A 746 6.43 -26.01 7.79
N PHE A 747 6.55 -26.83 6.74
CA PHE A 747 7.45 -28.00 6.73
C PHE A 747 8.93 -27.61 6.72
N GLY A 748 9.28 -26.46 6.16
CA GLY A 748 10.63 -25.90 6.23
C GLY A 748 11.02 -25.54 7.67
N LEU A 749 10.13 -24.85 8.38
CA LEU A 749 10.31 -24.47 9.78
C LEU A 749 10.32 -25.69 10.72
N SER A 750 9.66 -26.80 10.37
CA SER A 750 9.73 -28.03 11.17
C SER A 750 11.08 -28.74 11.15
N LYS A 751 12.01 -28.33 10.27
CA LYS A 751 13.40 -28.81 10.32
C LYS A 751 14.24 -28.13 11.40
N ILE A 752 13.69 -27.13 12.08
CA ILE A 752 14.36 -26.45 13.19
C ILE A 752 14.13 -27.27 14.45
N ASP A 753 15.17 -27.92 14.95
CA ASP A 753 15.11 -28.68 16.20
C ASP A 753 15.16 -27.74 17.41
N PHE A 754 14.09 -27.69 18.21
CA PHE A 754 14.04 -26.88 19.44
C PHE A 754 14.88 -27.47 20.58
N PHE A 755 15.17 -28.77 20.53
CA PHE A 755 16.02 -29.46 21.52
C PHE A 755 17.19 -30.12 20.81
N VAL A 756 18.32 -29.40 20.75
CA VAL A 756 19.58 -29.93 20.20
C VAL A 756 20.23 -30.83 21.23
N SER A 757 20.56 -32.08 20.87
CA SER A 757 21.42 -32.91 21.70
C SER A 757 22.82 -32.27 21.75
N SER A 758 23.26 -31.89 22.94
CA SER A 758 24.65 -31.49 23.14
C SER A 758 25.56 -32.65 22.74
N GLY A 759 26.38 -32.45 21.70
CA GLY A 759 27.32 -33.46 21.24
C GLY A 759 28.43 -33.75 22.27
N GLN A 760 29.20 -34.79 22.02
CA GLN A 760 30.39 -35.15 22.79
C GLN A 760 31.36 -33.96 22.86
N ARG A 761 31.70 -33.50 24.06
CA ARG A 761 32.67 -32.42 24.27
C ARG A 761 33.94 -32.97 24.92
N VAL A 762 35.06 -32.87 24.22
CA VAL A 762 36.38 -33.16 24.79
C VAL A 762 36.86 -31.90 25.51
N LEU A 763 37.10 -32.00 26.82
CA LEU A 763 37.51 -30.87 27.65
C LEU A 763 39.03 -30.71 27.55
N GLU A 764 39.47 -29.91 26.58
CA GLU A 764 40.88 -29.53 26.38
C GLU A 764 41.12 -28.06 26.73
N PRO A 765 42.34 -27.66 27.13
CA PRO A 765 42.71 -26.26 27.35
C PRO A 765 42.41 -25.33 26.18
N SER A 766 42.49 -25.86 24.95
CA SER A 766 42.23 -25.15 23.70
C SER A 766 40.78 -24.73 23.51
N LEU A 767 39.84 -25.31 24.26
CA LEU A 767 38.42 -24.99 24.20
C LEU A 767 38.10 -23.62 24.84
N PHE A 768 39.03 -23.08 25.64
CA PHE A 768 38.91 -21.76 26.22
C PHE A 768 39.48 -20.70 25.24
N PRO A 769 38.68 -19.72 24.80
CA PRO A 769 39.04 -18.82 23.69
C PRO A 769 40.18 -17.84 24.02
N LEU A 770 40.51 -17.66 25.30
CA LEU A 770 41.48 -16.69 25.78
C LEU A 770 42.40 -17.32 26.84
N ASN A 771 43.58 -16.74 27.01
CA ASN A 771 44.53 -17.18 28.04
C ASN A 771 43.86 -17.13 29.43
N GLN A 772 44.23 -18.07 30.28
CA GLN A 772 43.61 -18.33 31.58
C GLN A 772 44.58 -18.02 32.70
N ARG A 773 44.18 -17.17 33.65
CA ARG A 773 45.00 -16.90 34.83
C ARG A 773 44.62 -17.83 35.97
N VAL A 774 45.58 -18.60 36.47
CA VAL A 774 45.38 -19.53 37.59
C VAL A 774 46.23 -19.08 38.78
N ILE A 775 45.56 -18.76 39.89
CA ILE A 775 46.20 -18.38 41.14
C ILE A 775 46.29 -19.63 42.03
N TYR A 776 47.46 -19.83 42.64
CA TYR A 776 47.68 -20.88 43.63
C TYR A 776 48.49 -20.38 44.82
N ASN A 777 48.29 -21.00 46.00
CA ASN A 777 49.03 -20.64 47.21
C ASN A 777 50.40 -21.33 47.27
N THR A 778 51.41 -20.61 47.74
CA THR A 778 52.79 -21.13 47.93
C THR A 778 53.19 -21.32 49.41
N ASN A 779 52.43 -20.71 50.34
CA ASN A 779 52.67 -20.75 51.79
C ASN A 779 51.54 -21.48 52.54
N GLY A 780 51.84 -22.04 53.71
CA GLY A 780 50.85 -22.71 54.59
C GLY A 780 50.54 -24.17 54.26
N ILE A 781 51.43 -24.85 53.52
CA ILE A 781 51.26 -26.24 53.08
C ILE A 781 52.00 -27.16 54.05
N SER A 782 51.27 -28.07 54.69
CA SER A 782 51.88 -29.07 55.59
C SER A 782 52.53 -30.20 54.79
N GLY A 783 53.78 -30.55 55.11
CA GLY A 783 54.50 -31.72 54.58
C GLY A 783 55.41 -31.50 53.35
N THR A 784 55.72 -30.26 52.94
CA THR A 784 56.56 -29.98 51.75
C THR A 784 57.49 -28.77 51.88
N SER A 785 58.55 -28.75 51.05
CA SER A 785 59.35 -27.55 50.76
C SER A 785 58.73 -26.77 49.58
N ALA A 786 58.81 -25.44 49.62
CA ALA A 786 58.18 -24.55 48.61
C ALA A 786 58.59 -24.86 47.16
N GLY A 787 59.80 -25.38 46.93
CA GLY A 787 60.30 -25.79 45.61
C GLY A 787 59.56 -26.99 45.01
N SER A 788 58.92 -27.85 45.81
CA SER A 788 58.16 -29.00 45.31
C SER A 788 56.77 -28.62 44.78
N VAL A 789 56.23 -27.48 45.25
CA VAL A 789 54.94 -26.95 44.79
C VAL A 789 55.07 -26.34 43.40
N SER A 790 56.16 -25.59 43.15
CA SER A 790 56.48 -25.09 41.81
C SER A 790 56.66 -26.22 40.80
N THR A 791 57.25 -27.35 41.21
CA THR A 791 57.40 -28.53 40.34
C THR A 791 56.05 -29.14 39.94
N LEU A 792 55.12 -29.28 40.88
CA LEU A 792 53.75 -29.74 40.58
C LEU A 792 53.03 -28.78 39.62
N MET A 793 53.14 -27.48 39.86
CA MET A 793 52.50 -26.47 39.01
C MET A 793 53.18 -26.36 37.63
N ASN A 794 54.45 -26.71 37.49
CA ASN A 794 55.09 -26.83 36.18
C ASN A 794 54.48 -27.99 35.36
N TYR A 795 54.06 -29.09 35.98
CA TYR A 795 53.37 -30.19 35.29
C TYR A 795 51.92 -29.87 34.87
N PHE A 796 51.34 -28.80 35.42
CA PHE A 796 50.08 -28.22 34.95
C PHE A 796 50.20 -27.68 33.52
N THR A 797 51.42 -27.48 33.00
CA THR A 797 51.67 -26.97 31.65
C THR A 797 51.73 -28.08 30.59
N PRO A 798 50.89 -27.98 29.55
CA PRO A 798 51.35 -28.40 28.22
C PRO A 798 51.14 -27.34 27.12
N SER A 799 50.58 -26.17 27.41
CA SER A 799 50.32 -25.12 26.40
C SER A 799 50.47 -23.70 26.97
N SER A 800 50.82 -22.75 26.10
CA SER A 800 50.98 -21.30 26.37
C SER A 800 49.69 -20.56 26.77
N GLN A 801 48.63 -21.30 27.12
CA GLN A 801 47.29 -20.78 27.37
C GLN A 801 47.00 -20.53 28.86
N PHE A 802 47.85 -21.00 29.79
CA PHE A 802 47.69 -20.74 31.22
C PHE A 802 48.81 -19.85 31.76
N GLU A 803 48.43 -18.76 32.42
CA GLU A 803 49.33 -17.91 33.21
C GLU A 803 49.20 -18.28 34.69
N LEU A 804 50.23 -18.94 35.22
CA LEU A 804 50.27 -19.39 36.61
C LEU A 804 50.83 -18.27 37.50
N THR A 805 50.08 -17.81 38.49
CA THR A 805 50.55 -16.84 39.49
C THR A 805 50.56 -17.48 40.87
N GLY A 806 51.75 -17.69 41.45
CA GLY A 806 51.89 -18.09 42.85
C GLY A 806 51.76 -16.89 43.79
N THR A 807 50.88 -16.97 44.78
CA THR A 807 50.75 -15.91 45.80
C THR A 807 51.50 -16.28 47.09
N THR A 808 52.32 -15.35 47.60
CA THR A 808 53.08 -15.47 48.85
C THR A 808 52.44 -14.72 50.01
N SER A 809 51.35 -13.97 49.76
CA SER A 809 50.74 -13.01 50.68
C SER A 809 50.68 -13.55 52.10
N THR A 810 51.43 -12.92 53.00
CA THR A 810 51.44 -13.20 54.44
C THR A 810 50.01 -13.19 54.96
N ILE A 811 49.56 -14.37 55.34
CA ILE A 811 48.37 -14.62 56.15
C ILE A 811 48.47 -13.67 57.36
N GLY A 812 47.60 -12.66 57.43
CA GLY A 812 47.55 -11.75 58.58
C GLY A 812 47.46 -12.57 59.86
N SER A 813 48.45 -12.37 60.75
CA SER A 813 48.85 -13.31 61.80
C SER A 813 47.90 -13.40 63.00
N THR A 814 46.58 -13.27 62.83
CA THR A 814 45.67 -13.30 63.99
C THR A 814 44.27 -13.89 63.77
N ASN A 815 43.90 -14.43 62.60
CA ASN A 815 42.60 -15.11 62.45
C ASN A 815 42.68 -16.37 61.55
N ASN A 816 42.10 -17.48 62.02
CA ASN A 816 42.07 -18.83 61.42
C ASN A 816 41.31 -18.94 60.05
N LYS A 817 41.26 -17.89 59.25
CA LYS A 817 40.45 -17.77 58.02
C LYS A 817 41.32 -17.73 56.76
N THR A 818 42.22 -18.72 56.61
CA THR A 818 43.17 -18.75 55.48
C THR A 818 42.51 -18.92 54.11
N LEU A 819 41.37 -19.63 54.06
CA LEU A 819 40.63 -19.88 52.81
C LEU A 819 39.80 -18.67 52.35
N GLU A 820 39.21 -17.91 53.28
CA GLU A 820 38.50 -16.64 52.99
C GLU A 820 39.45 -15.60 52.43
N ASN A 821 40.61 -15.43 53.07
CA ASN A 821 41.62 -14.47 52.62
C ASN A 821 42.12 -14.81 51.20
N PHE A 822 42.27 -16.10 50.87
CA PHE A 822 42.68 -16.53 49.53
C PHE A 822 41.61 -16.20 48.48
N ASP A 823 40.34 -16.41 48.81
CA ASP A 823 39.21 -16.07 47.95
C ASP A 823 39.03 -14.55 47.78
N ASP A 824 39.29 -13.75 48.83
CA ASP A 824 39.31 -12.29 48.73
C ASP A 824 40.47 -11.79 47.86
N VAL A 825 41.64 -12.45 47.90
CA VAL A 825 42.75 -12.15 46.98
C VAL A 825 42.36 -12.45 45.54
N ILE A 826 41.69 -13.58 45.29
CA ILE A 826 41.16 -13.93 43.97
C ILE A 826 40.15 -12.87 43.49
N TYR A 827 39.21 -12.49 44.36
CA TYR A 827 38.15 -11.53 44.08
C TYR A 827 38.72 -10.13 43.81
N ASN A 828 39.63 -9.64 44.66
CA ASN A 828 40.26 -8.34 44.48
C ASN A 828 41.15 -8.32 43.23
N ALA A 829 41.88 -9.41 42.95
CA ALA A 829 42.60 -9.53 41.70
C ALA A 829 41.65 -9.43 40.50
N ALA A 830 40.39 -9.87 40.63
CA ALA A 830 39.39 -9.80 39.54
C ALA A 830 38.94 -8.37 39.27
N GLN A 831 38.86 -7.51 40.29
CA GLN A 831 38.49 -6.10 40.13
C GLN A 831 39.56 -5.25 39.44
N VAL A 832 40.84 -5.57 39.60
CA VAL A 832 41.97 -4.79 39.04
C VAL A 832 42.10 -4.93 37.52
N SER A 833 41.66 -6.06 36.95
CA SER A 833 41.73 -6.32 35.51
C SER A 833 40.51 -7.12 35.07
N PRO A 834 39.37 -6.45 34.80
CA PRO A 834 38.12 -7.12 34.43
C PRO A 834 38.15 -7.70 33.01
N LEU A 835 39.02 -7.18 32.13
CA LEU A 835 39.04 -7.48 30.69
C LEU A 835 40.20 -8.38 30.23
N SER A 836 41.06 -8.87 31.13
CA SER A 836 42.11 -9.86 30.79
C SER A 836 42.76 -10.51 32.03
N PRO A 837 43.27 -11.74 31.92
CA PRO A 837 42.73 -12.92 31.22
C PRO A 837 41.54 -13.54 32.00
N TYR A 838 40.71 -14.31 31.30
CA TYR A 838 39.53 -14.98 31.87
C TYR A 838 39.93 -15.99 32.96
N ARG A 839 39.01 -16.24 33.89
CA ARG A 839 39.27 -17.06 35.09
C ARG A 839 38.20 -18.11 35.24
N TYR A 840 38.54 -19.34 34.92
CA TYR A 840 37.63 -20.48 35.12
C TYR A 840 37.89 -21.21 36.44
N GLY A 841 39.10 -21.15 37.00
CA GLY A 841 39.34 -21.67 38.35
C GLY A 841 40.73 -21.45 38.93
N HIS A 842 40.84 -21.68 40.23
CA HIS A 842 42.03 -21.46 41.06
C HIS A 842 42.20 -22.59 42.08
N TYR A 843 43.41 -22.78 42.61
CA TYR A 843 43.71 -23.91 43.49
C TYR A 843 44.30 -23.49 44.81
N TYR A 844 43.75 -24.01 45.90
CA TYR A 844 44.34 -23.90 47.23
C TYR A 844 44.80 -25.29 47.69
N LEU A 845 46.12 -25.47 47.72
CA LEU A 845 46.84 -26.66 48.14
C LEU A 845 47.04 -26.57 49.65
N TYR A 846 46.57 -27.54 50.44
CA TYR A 846 46.68 -27.46 51.91
C TYR A 846 47.57 -28.55 52.53
N SER A 847 47.65 -29.71 51.90
CA SER A 847 48.52 -30.80 52.30
C SER A 847 48.96 -31.57 51.06
N LEU A 848 50.26 -31.71 50.90
CA LEU A 848 50.88 -32.44 49.80
C LEU A 848 51.90 -33.39 50.42
N ASP A 849 51.81 -34.67 50.12
CA ASP A 849 52.81 -35.66 50.49
C ASP A 849 53.23 -36.40 49.21
N PHE A 850 54.39 -36.00 48.69
CA PHE A 850 54.96 -36.59 47.48
C PHE A 850 55.48 -38.01 47.70
N THR A 851 55.75 -38.43 48.94
CA THR A 851 56.30 -39.75 49.24
C THR A 851 55.21 -40.83 49.27
N ASN A 852 54.06 -40.50 49.87
CA ASN A 852 52.89 -41.39 49.91
C ASN A 852 51.87 -41.09 48.80
N HIS A 853 52.14 -40.12 47.92
CA HIS A 853 51.24 -39.63 46.87
C HIS A 853 49.85 -39.25 47.40
N GLN A 854 49.83 -38.52 48.52
CA GLN A 854 48.60 -38.01 49.11
C GLN A 854 48.49 -36.52 48.83
N TYR A 855 47.46 -36.13 48.08
CA TYR A 855 47.26 -34.76 47.64
C TYR A 855 45.91 -34.26 48.14
N LYS A 856 45.90 -33.12 48.82
CA LYS A 856 44.66 -32.51 49.26
C LYS A 856 44.57 -31.05 48.78
N VAL A 857 43.54 -30.79 47.99
CA VAL A 857 43.40 -29.56 47.19
C VAL A 857 41.96 -29.06 47.26
N VAL A 858 41.78 -27.75 47.37
CA VAL A 858 40.51 -27.06 47.18
C VAL A 858 40.55 -26.38 45.82
N SER A 859 39.58 -26.70 44.96
CA SER A 859 39.41 -26.11 43.64
C SER A 859 38.31 -25.05 43.71
N PHE A 860 38.69 -23.80 43.47
CA PHE A 860 37.77 -22.70 43.28
C PHE A 860 37.32 -22.66 41.83
N ILE A 861 36.01 -22.72 41.58
CA ILE A 861 35.43 -22.86 40.25
C ILE A 861 34.55 -21.65 39.96
N ASN A 862 34.67 -21.11 38.75
CA ASN A 862 33.74 -20.10 38.25
C ASN A 862 32.41 -20.76 37.85
N SER A 863 31.33 -20.45 38.58
CA SER A 863 30.02 -21.07 38.37
C SER A 863 29.32 -20.61 37.08
N THR A 864 29.74 -19.49 36.48
CA THR A 864 29.12 -18.98 35.24
C THR A 864 29.48 -19.78 34.00
N SER A 865 30.54 -20.60 34.08
CA SER A 865 30.96 -21.48 32.99
C SER A 865 30.46 -22.89 33.21
N GLN A 866 29.66 -23.39 32.26
CA GLN A 866 29.10 -24.75 32.31
C GLN A 866 30.20 -25.81 32.41
N ASP A 867 31.27 -25.68 31.61
CA ASP A 867 32.31 -26.71 31.48
C ASP A 867 33.45 -26.56 32.51
N ALA A 868 33.56 -25.40 33.20
CA ALA A 868 34.59 -25.17 34.21
C ALA A 868 34.52 -26.16 35.39
N HIS A 869 33.31 -26.60 35.74
CA HIS A 869 33.06 -27.56 36.82
C HIS A 869 33.76 -28.91 36.61
N ALA A 870 33.92 -29.34 35.36
CA ALA A 870 34.57 -30.58 34.99
C ALA A 870 36.04 -30.36 34.58
N ALA A 871 36.32 -29.30 33.83
CA ALA A 871 37.62 -29.03 33.23
C ALA A 871 38.67 -28.56 34.25
N VAL A 872 38.32 -27.67 35.18
CA VAL A 872 39.29 -27.13 36.16
C VAL A 872 39.85 -28.27 37.03
N PRO A 873 39.03 -29.09 37.70
CA PRO A 873 39.55 -30.23 38.46
C PRO A 873 40.41 -31.19 37.61
N HIS A 874 40.00 -31.42 36.36
CA HIS A 874 40.71 -32.31 35.44
C HIS A 874 42.16 -31.88 35.21
N PHE A 875 42.41 -30.58 35.00
CA PHE A 875 43.76 -30.08 34.80
C PHE A 875 44.65 -30.31 36.03
N MET A 876 44.11 -30.17 37.23
CA MET A 876 44.85 -30.47 38.46
C MET A 876 45.08 -31.98 38.65
N TYR A 877 44.08 -32.83 38.37
CA TYR A 877 44.28 -34.28 38.37
C TYR A 877 45.41 -34.67 37.42
N GLN A 878 45.41 -34.13 36.20
CA GLN A 878 46.43 -34.40 35.20
C GLN A 878 47.84 -33.97 35.68
N ALA A 879 47.97 -32.79 36.29
CA ALA A 879 49.23 -32.31 36.85
C ALA A 879 49.76 -33.25 37.96
N ILE A 880 48.88 -33.69 38.86
CA ILE A 880 49.22 -34.63 39.94
C ILE A 880 49.67 -35.98 39.37
N MET A 881 48.99 -36.48 38.34
CA MET A 881 49.36 -37.75 37.69
C MET A 881 50.71 -37.67 36.98
N ARG A 882 50.98 -36.56 36.29
CA ARG A 882 52.28 -36.33 35.65
C ARG A 882 53.43 -36.31 36.65
N ASN A 883 53.17 -35.74 37.82
CA ASN A 883 54.15 -35.72 38.90
C ASN A 883 54.33 -37.08 39.61
N SER A 884 53.26 -37.89 39.72
CA SER A 884 53.28 -39.12 40.54
C SER A 884 53.55 -40.40 39.75
N ILE A 885 53.15 -40.47 38.48
CA ILE A 885 53.25 -41.66 37.63
C ILE A 885 54.38 -41.49 36.60
N ASN A 886 54.19 -40.56 35.65
CA ASN A 886 55.13 -40.29 34.57
C ASN A 886 54.89 -38.88 33.99
N SER A 887 55.96 -38.12 33.78
CA SER A 887 55.94 -36.79 33.16
C SER A 887 55.17 -36.71 31.82
N ALA A 888 55.15 -37.79 31.03
CA ALA A 888 54.44 -37.86 29.74
C ALA A 888 52.96 -38.30 29.85
N PHE A 889 52.43 -38.49 31.06
CA PHE A 889 51.07 -38.98 31.27
C PHE A 889 50.02 -37.99 30.73
N ASN A 890 49.13 -38.50 29.88
CA ASN A 890 48.03 -37.74 29.30
C ASN A 890 46.74 -38.56 29.35
N TYR A 891 45.75 -38.05 30.08
CA TYR A 891 44.41 -38.63 30.19
C TYR A 891 43.43 -37.55 29.74
N LYS A 892 42.53 -37.90 28.81
CA LYS A 892 41.54 -36.97 28.25
C LYS A 892 40.20 -37.11 28.97
N LEU A 893 39.62 -35.98 29.39
CA LEU A 893 38.24 -35.94 29.88
C LEU A 893 37.28 -35.63 28.73
N VAL A 894 36.31 -36.51 28.56
CA VAL A 894 35.23 -36.35 27.59
C VAL A 894 33.92 -36.27 28.36
N ASN A 895 33.19 -35.18 28.19
CA ASN A 895 31.80 -35.08 28.63
C ASN A 895 30.91 -35.55 27.47
N ASP A 896 30.46 -36.80 27.55
CA ASP A 896 29.51 -37.38 26.60
C ASP A 896 28.17 -37.59 27.32
N PRO A 897 27.16 -36.73 27.09
CA PRO A 897 25.87 -36.85 27.74
C PRO A 897 25.12 -38.06 27.21
N MET A 898 24.37 -38.73 28.09
CA MET A 898 23.53 -39.84 27.68
C MET A 898 22.49 -39.39 26.64
N PRO A 899 22.09 -40.29 25.71
CA PRO A 899 21.08 -39.96 24.72
C PRO A 899 19.78 -39.53 25.42
N ILE A 900 19.16 -38.48 24.87
CA ILE A 900 17.91 -37.91 25.38
C ILE A 900 16.83 -39.01 25.43
N VAL A 901 16.13 -39.09 26.57
CA VAL A 901 15.02 -40.03 26.80
C VAL A 901 13.89 -39.78 25.82
N GLN A 902 13.19 -40.84 25.41
CA GLN A 902 12.10 -40.80 24.44
C GLN A 902 11.02 -39.74 24.76
N ILE A 903 10.68 -39.54 26.04
CA ILE A 903 9.68 -38.54 26.48
C ILE A 903 10.04 -37.13 26.01
N TYR A 904 11.32 -36.73 26.10
CA TYR A 904 11.75 -35.40 25.66
C TYR A 904 11.79 -35.30 24.13
N LYS A 905 12.16 -36.38 23.43
CA LYS A 905 12.07 -36.44 21.96
C LYS A 905 10.63 -36.31 21.48
N ASP A 906 9.69 -36.96 22.16
CA ASP A 906 8.26 -36.88 21.85
C ASP A 906 7.70 -35.49 22.17
N ARG A 907 8.17 -34.83 23.22
CA ARG A 907 7.83 -33.43 23.52
C ARG A 907 8.32 -32.46 22.44
N ASN A 908 9.55 -32.63 21.94
CA ASN A 908 10.07 -31.83 20.81
C ASN A 908 9.22 -32.03 19.55
N LYS A 909 8.94 -33.29 19.22
CA LYS A 909 8.08 -33.66 18.09
C LYS A 909 6.67 -33.08 18.24
N SER A 910 6.11 -33.08 19.45
CA SER A 910 4.79 -32.51 19.73
C SER A 910 4.74 -30.99 19.56
N SER A 911 5.75 -30.26 20.04
CA SER A 911 5.88 -28.80 19.83
C SER A 911 5.98 -28.45 18.35
N SER A 912 6.82 -29.17 17.61
CA SER A 912 6.95 -29.03 16.16
C SER A 912 5.65 -29.39 15.42
N GLY A 913 4.98 -30.46 15.84
CA GLY A 913 3.67 -30.87 15.32
C GLY A 913 2.57 -29.83 15.55
N PHE A 914 2.54 -29.18 16.72
CA PHE A 914 1.60 -28.09 17.02
C PHE A 914 1.84 -26.90 16.08
N PHE A 915 3.10 -26.50 15.89
CA PHE A 915 3.44 -25.41 14.98
C PHE A 915 3.05 -25.71 13.52
N ILE A 916 3.30 -26.93 13.05
CA ILE A 916 2.85 -27.38 11.72
C ILE A 916 1.34 -27.33 11.61
N SER A 917 0.61 -27.83 12.61
CA SER A 917 -0.85 -27.82 12.61
C SER A 917 -1.40 -26.39 12.57
N PHE A 918 -0.74 -25.43 13.24
CA PHE A 918 -1.10 -24.02 13.21
C PHE A 918 -0.89 -23.39 11.82
N VAL A 919 0.28 -23.60 11.21
CA VAL A 919 0.58 -23.07 9.86
C VAL A 919 -0.33 -23.70 8.79
N LEU A 920 -0.59 -25.01 8.88
CA LEU A 920 -1.56 -25.68 8.02
C LEU A 920 -2.97 -25.11 8.20
N GLY A 921 -3.38 -24.85 9.45
CA GLY A 921 -4.65 -24.19 9.75
C GLY A 921 -4.81 -22.84 9.05
N ILE A 922 -3.76 -22.01 9.07
CA ILE A 922 -3.72 -20.73 8.35
C ILE A 922 -3.82 -20.94 6.84
N ALA A 923 -3.03 -21.87 6.28
CA ALA A 923 -3.04 -22.14 4.84
C ALA A 923 -4.42 -22.60 4.35
N PHE A 924 -5.08 -23.52 5.08
CA PHE A 924 -6.43 -23.98 4.74
C PHE A 924 -7.50 -22.89 4.96
N ALA A 925 -7.32 -21.97 5.90
CA ALA A 925 -8.24 -20.85 6.12
C ALA A 925 -8.24 -19.83 4.98
N LEU A 926 -7.19 -19.75 4.16
CA LEU A 926 -7.13 -18.86 2.99
C LEU A 926 -8.01 -19.33 1.82
N ILE A 927 -8.24 -20.64 1.69
CA ILE A 927 -9.07 -21.23 0.62
C ILE A 927 -10.52 -20.70 0.67
N PRO A 928 -11.26 -20.77 1.80
CA PRO A 928 -12.61 -20.22 1.87
C PRO A 928 -12.62 -18.69 1.72
N ALA A 929 -11.55 -17.98 2.10
CA ALA A 929 -11.47 -16.53 1.93
C ALA A 929 -11.52 -16.11 0.45
N SER A 930 -10.87 -16.84 -0.45
CA SER A 930 -10.96 -16.62 -1.91
C SER A 930 -12.41 -16.78 -2.42
N ILE A 931 -13.10 -17.84 -1.99
CA ILE A 931 -14.49 -18.12 -2.39
C ILE A 931 -15.44 -17.03 -1.88
N ILE A 932 -15.27 -16.59 -0.62
CA ILE A 932 -16.07 -15.51 -0.03
C ILE A 932 -15.85 -14.18 -0.78
N GLY A 933 -14.61 -13.89 -1.20
CA GLY A 933 -14.29 -12.70 -2.00
C GLY A 933 -15.12 -12.62 -3.28
N PHE A 934 -15.25 -13.75 -4.00
CA PHE A 934 -16.09 -13.85 -5.20
C PHE A 934 -17.58 -13.62 -4.88
N LEU A 935 -18.10 -14.27 -3.84
CA LEU A 935 -19.49 -14.10 -3.39
C LEU A 935 -19.82 -12.66 -2.99
N LEU A 936 -18.88 -11.97 -2.34
CA LEU A 936 -19.03 -10.58 -1.96
C LEU A 936 -19.12 -9.67 -3.18
N GLN A 937 -18.31 -9.91 -4.22
CA GLN A 937 -18.39 -9.14 -5.47
C GLN A 937 -19.75 -9.29 -6.15
N GLU A 938 -20.32 -10.51 -6.19
CA GLU A 938 -21.66 -10.72 -6.73
C GLU A 938 -22.76 -10.04 -5.92
N ARG A 939 -22.58 -9.93 -4.59
CA ARG A 939 -23.52 -9.21 -3.72
C ARG A 939 -23.40 -7.69 -3.88
N VAL A 940 -22.19 -7.15 -3.88
CA VAL A 940 -21.94 -5.69 -4.01
C VAL A 940 -22.47 -5.16 -5.34
N ASN A 941 -22.28 -5.91 -6.42
CA ASN A 941 -22.77 -5.54 -7.74
C ASN A 941 -24.26 -5.89 -7.96
N SER A 942 -24.96 -6.38 -6.93
CA SER A 942 -26.36 -6.85 -7.01
C SER A 942 -26.61 -7.92 -8.07
N LEU A 943 -25.57 -8.64 -8.51
CA LEU A 943 -25.65 -9.68 -9.54
C LEU A 943 -26.47 -10.87 -9.04
N LEU A 944 -26.31 -11.25 -7.77
CA LEU A 944 -27.14 -12.29 -7.15
C LEU A 944 -28.63 -11.92 -7.23
N HIS A 945 -28.96 -10.65 -6.94
CA HIS A 945 -30.34 -10.18 -7.00
C HIS A 945 -30.87 -10.21 -8.43
N GLN A 946 -30.08 -9.73 -9.40
CA GLN A 946 -30.42 -9.75 -10.82
C GLN A 946 -30.65 -11.19 -11.33
N GLN A 947 -29.82 -12.13 -10.91
CA GLN A 947 -29.98 -13.54 -11.28
C GLN A 947 -31.23 -14.17 -10.66
N ILE A 948 -31.54 -13.86 -9.40
CA ILE A 948 -32.77 -14.33 -8.74
C ILE A 948 -34.02 -13.75 -9.43
N ILE A 949 -33.99 -12.46 -9.82
CA ILE A 949 -35.08 -11.83 -10.59
C ILE A 949 -35.28 -12.53 -11.93
N SER A 950 -34.21 -13.01 -12.56
CA SER A 950 -34.26 -13.73 -13.84
C SER A 950 -34.85 -15.15 -13.74
N GLY A 951 -35.36 -15.55 -12.56
CA GLY A 951 -36.01 -16.86 -12.35
C GLY A 951 -35.04 -17.99 -11.96
N MET A 952 -33.79 -17.67 -11.62
CA MET A 952 -32.82 -18.68 -11.21
C MET A 952 -33.17 -19.26 -9.83
N SER A 953 -33.05 -20.59 -9.71
CA SER A 953 -33.30 -21.31 -8.46
C SER A 953 -32.22 -21.01 -7.42
N LYS A 954 -32.62 -20.48 -6.26
CA LYS A 954 -31.71 -20.23 -5.12
C LYS A 954 -30.95 -21.49 -4.70
N VAL A 955 -31.58 -22.66 -4.80
CA VAL A 955 -30.96 -23.94 -4.43
C VAL A 955 -29.83 -24.29 -5.40
N SER A 956 -30.02 -24.02 -6.69
CA SER A 956 -29.00 -24.25 -7.73
C SER A 956 -27.77 -23.36 -7.50
N TYR A 957 -27.98 -22.09 -7.15
CA TYR A 957 -26.89 -21.15 -6.87
C TYR A 957 -25.98 -21.54 -5.72
N TRP A 958 -26.54 -21.97 -4.58
CA TRP A 958 -25.73 -22.33 -3.42
C TRP A 958 -25.04 -23.70 -3.56
N LEU A 959 -25.58 -24.59 -4.39
CA LEU A 959 -24.96 -25.89 -4.67
C LEU A 959 -23.79 -25.81 -5.66
N THR A 960 -23.86 -24.89 -6.64
CA THR A 960 -22.71 -24.55 -7.51
C THR A 960 -21.66 -23.76 -6.76
#